data_AF-A0A7M2X0V2-F1
#
_entry.id   AF-A0A7M2X0V2-F1
#
_cell.length_a   1.000
_cell.length_b   1.000
_cell.length_c   1.000
_cell.angle_alpha   90.00
_cell.angle_beta   90.00
_cell.angle_gamma   90.00
#
_symmetry.space_group_name_H-M   'P 1'
#
loop_
_entity.id
_entity.type
_entity.pdbx_description
1 polymer ?
#
loop_
_entity_poly.entity_id
_entity_poly.type
_entity_poly.pdbx_seq_one_letter_code
_entity_poly.pdbx_strand_id
1 'polypeptide(L)'
;MFFNGNGLDRDETRLGTKTPGIANSGAADSIARDSAKATGRSRARSLTLLAMAATAALPPGLLRSAMAQVSADDIPVPAARTPLFAFQQPAPAAQTLDEAKSLLSQSRYEDAADQLSLLTPDGLAAGELQTYLDLKSKIDKGIEQRRAARDAFRAGEDARKAGNSVEAQAQYKSAIANTFADEGTRQRATEQLALVSGTAANDSPGKVAYLLGKEQYKAGDYRSAKRNFAAAGQAAYEPPLGQDPPTVYLERISKREAELAAIPVTPPVAPVAVAPVVPAPTEPGTAPAVNPPVAVVPPDAVKPAPAPVAGEATPQTLVVDNTPEADLRRTAQLEAIAKQQAAYDARVLVTEATKAKGQGKTQEAYNLYSQAVAKDPENQAALAGRDELASVLGLDVARRDPFTGIESATKQRREEIDFNFKSAKQDFDAALALQEFGKADAALNAARTAVVANPGVLTRDEARSYNDQLTAMNLALTQTRDESIRKAEEARKIAEVERLTRERARAIQERERTVADLIITARALTDAGKYREAIGVTDQILLLEPNNDYAKGVRPLLEDRANFAEQRKYRELFDREATRQLNSAEEKLIPYDDILRYPTDWPDISAIRDQTVAQERGIGTEERAIQAQLERKLPEVKLDNIGFTDVIEFLRDVSGANIFVNWKALEAAGIDRNSPVSVRLYNVKFSKALTIILDSVSTPTAKLGYTIDEGVISISTGEDLSKNVLTRVYDIRDLIIDIPDFTDAPDFNLQSTSNSQGGGGGGGGGGGGGGGGGLFSGSNSGAANKDVGKSRTELIEDITKLIQETVAPDTWREVGGSVGAIKELSGQLIVTQTPENHRSLVALLEQLREQKSIQVTVEARFLTVQRNFLEDVGLDFDFIFNINGSNSKKISPIVVNNDSSTFTLGPTTPLPGSIGTTAQGLTTAATFLDDFQVNLLLRATQASQVSTVVTAPRVTLFNGQRAYVLVATQRAYVSDLNPSVGQNTASFDPTISIVESGVLLDVQATVSADRKYVTLTLRPQLATLVALREFTFQNGTNASSNPAGGAPIIIGGNGGSAPTGIIQTPEIQITEVRTTVSVPDGGTLLLGGQTLSGEIEKEAGVPVLSKIPGLKRLFTNRSTAKDEQILLILVRPTIIIQKEVEQRQFPLLNTRVGG
;
A
#
# COMPACT_ATOMS: atom_id res chain seq x y z
N MET A 1 44.09 29.66 22.24
CA MET A 1 45.54 30.00 22.30
C MET A 1 45.97 30.55 20.94
N PHE A 2 47.00 31.41 20.93
CA PHE A 2 47.54 32.16 19.78
C PHE A 2 48.28 31.23 18.76
N PHE A 3 48.57 31.57 17.49
CA PHE A 3 49.21 32.82 16.99
C PHE A 3 48.87 33.27 15.55
N ASN A 4 49.06 34.58 15.34
CA ASN A 4 48.84 35.48 14.20
C ASN A 4 49.72 35.33 12.92
N GLY A 5 49.25 35.97 11.82
CA GLY A 5 50.07 36.67 10.79
C GLY A 5 49.68 36.40 9.32
N ASN A 6 49.25 37.31 8.41
CA ASN A 6 48.88 38.76 8.33
C ASN A 6 49.80 39.70 7.48
N GLY A 7 49.20 40.53 6.60
CA GLY A 7 49.85 41.56 5.74
C GLY A 7 49.00 41.90 4.47
N LEU A 8 48.09 42.90 4.49
CA LEU A 8 48.22 44.34 4.09
C LEU A 8 48.18 44.58 2.55
N ASP A 9 47.55 45.60 1.94
CA ASP A 9 46.82 46.82 2.35
C ASP A 9 45.78 47.22 1.23
N ARG A 10 44.56 47.75 1.51
CA ARG A 10 44.12 49.19 1.49
C ARG A 10 44.32 49.96 0.15
N ASP A 11 43.39 50.75 -0.40
CA ASP A 11 42.55 51.79 0.24
C ASP A 11 41.27 52.21 -0.56
N GLU A 12 40.54 53.20 -0.04
CA GLU A 12 39.18 53.65 -0.43
C GLU A 12 39.08 54.64 -1.62
N THR A 13 37.88 54.79 -2.23
CA THR A 13 37.02 56.01 -2.11
C THR A 13 35.79 56.04 -3.04
N ARG A 14 34.73 56.73 -2.59
CA ARG A 14 33.54 57.13 -3.37
C ARG A 14 33.83 58.40 -4.18
N LEU A 15 33.23 58.54 -5.36
CA LEU A 15 32.39 59.71 -5.74
C LEU A 15 31.62 59.38 -7.04
N GLY A 16 30.38 59.86 -7.17
CA GLY A 16 29.56 59.63 -8.38
C GLY A 16 29.55 60.83 -9.34
N THR A 17 28.95 60.67 -10.53
CA THR A 17 28.09 61.68 -11.19
C THR A 17 27.56 61.22 -12.57
N LYS A 18 26.34 61.67 -12.89
CA LYS A 18 25.87 62.11 -14.22
C LYS A 18 25.85 61.14 -15.44
N THR A 19 24.64 60.79 -15.84
CA THR A 19 24.14 60.84 -17.25
C THR A 19 24.59 62.13 -17.96
N PRO A 20 24.82 62.15 -19.29
CA PRO A 20 23.71 62.06 -20.26
C PRO A 20 24.02 61.48 -21.66
N GLY A 21 22.97 61.31 -22.48
CA GLY A 21 22.99 61.85 -23.85
C GLY A 21 23.40 60.96 -25.04
N ILE A 22 22.43 60.21 -25.56
CA ILE A 22 22.05 60.05 -27.00
C ILE A 22 23.10 60.41 -28.08
N ALA A 23 23.40 59.45 -28.97
CA ALA A 23 23.70 59.69 -30.38
C ALA A 23 23.15 58.55 -31.26
N ASN A 24 22.84 58.84 -32.53
CA ASN A 24 22.07 58.00 -33.46
C ASN A 24 22.90 57.67 -34.73
N SER A 25 22.32 56.88 -35.66
CA SER A 25 22.83 56.41 -36.97
C SER A 25 23.71 55.13 -36.96
N GLY A 26 23.68 54.28 -37.99
CA GLY A 26 23.07 54.44 -39.33
C GLY A 26 22.41 53.17 -39.89
N ALA A 27 21.83 53.30 -41.10
CA ALA A 27 20.88 52.35 -41.69
C ALA A 27 21.30 51.83 -43.09
N ALA A 28 20.67 50.73 -43.53
CA ALA A 28 20.32 50.38 -44.93
C ALA A 28 19.38 49.16 -44.86
N ASP A 29 18.10 49.28 -45.18
CA ASP A 29 17.48 49.10 -46.52
C ASP A 29 17.64 47.69 -47.12
N SER A 30 16.66 47.02 -47.74
CA SER A 30 15.18 46.93 -47.74
C SER A 30 14.78 46.23 -49.08
N ILE A 31 13.47 46.06 -49.35
CA ILE A 31 12.86 45.61 -50.63
C ILE A 31 12.92 44.07 -50.91
N ALA A 32 11.84 43.37 -51.32
CA ALA A 32 10.38 43.60 -51.29
C ALA A 32 9.63 42.33 -51.76
N ARG A 33 8.27 42.41 -51.77
CA ARG A 33 7.26 41.56 -52.44
C ARG A 33 6.74 40.35 -51.65
N ASP A 34 5.43 40.09 -51.62
CA ASP A 34 4.29 40.98 -51.94
C ASP A 34 3.02 40.54 -51.22
N SER A 35 2.04 41.46 -51.14
CA SER A 35 0.82 41.28 -50.35
C SER A 35 -0.46 41.14 -51.18
N ALA A 36 -1.48 40.60 -50.52
CA ALA A 36 -2.88 41.07 -50.52
C ALA A 36 -3.94 40.40 -51.42
N LYS A 37 -5.02 39.91 -50.76
CA LYS A 37 -6.42 40.48 -50.74
C LYS A 37 -7.36 39.42 -50.14
N ALA A 38 -7.98 39.65 -48.97
CA ALA A 38 -9.23 40.41 -48.77
C ALA A 38 -10.41 39.83 -49.59
N THR A 39 -11.57 39.44 -49.02
CA THR A 39 -12.50 40.32 -48.29
C THR A 39 -13.67 39.50 -47.66
N GLY A 40 -14.13 39.88 -46.46
CA GLY A 40 -15.58 40.08 -46.25
C GLY A 40 -16.48 39.02 -45.57
N ARG A 41 -17.14 39.51 -44.51
CA ARG A 41 -18.52 39.23 -44.03
C ARG A 41 -18.79 38.07 -43.07
N SER A 42 -19.55 38.45 -42.05
CA SER A 42 -20.27 37.63 -41.08
C SER A 42 -21.48 36.92 -41.69
N ARG A 43 -21.86 35.78 -41.08
CA ARG A 43 -23.23 35.49 -40.61
C ARG A 43 -23.27 34.18 -39.80
N ALA A 44 -24.18 34.12 -38.85
CA ALA A 44 -24.48 32.91 -38.07
C ALA A 44 -25.19 31.85 -38.92
N ARG A 45 -25.05 30.57 -38.54
CA ARG A 45 -26.18 29.64 -38.24
C ARG A 45 -25.73 28.21 -37.92
N SER A 46 -26.43 27.64 -36.93
CA SER A 46 -26.98 26.27 -36.91
C SER A 46 -26.07 25.08 -37.27
N LEU A 47 -25.61 24.36 -36.25
CA LEU A 47 -25.14 22.98 -36.37
C LEU A 47 -26.33 22.03 -36.21
N THR A 48 -26.89 21.60 -37.35
CA THR A 48 -27.83 20.47 -37.45
C THR A 48 -27.10 19.36 -38.18
N LEU A 49 -26.90 18.21 -37.54
CA LEU A 49 -26.16 17.09 -38.13
C LEU A 49 -27.07 15.88 -38.25
N LEU A 50 -27.64 15.70 -39.44
CA LEU A 50 -28.38 14.51 -39.84
C LEU A 50 -27.47 13.61 -40.69
N ALA A 51 -27.50 12.31 -40.43
CA ALA A 51 -26.68 11.34 -41.14
C ALA A 51 -27.23 11.00 -42.54
N MET A 52 -26.34 10.67 -43.49
CA MET A 52 -26.58 9.59 -44.45
C MET A 52 -25.27 9.01 -45.00
N ALA A 53 -25.31 7.76 -45.45
CA ALA A 53 -24.16 6.92 -45.79
C ALA A 53 -24.11 6.58 -47.30
N ALA A 54 -22.92 6.22 -47.82
CA ALA A 54 -22.78 5.45 -49.07
C ALA A 54 -21.39 4.75 -49.21
N THR A 55 -21.34 3.49 -48.80
CA THR A 55 -20.74 2.31 -49.49
C THR A 55 -19.50 2.39 -50.41
N ALA A 56 -18.53 1.51 -50.06
CA ALA A 56 -17.88 0.48 -50.91
C ALA A 56 -16.60 0.76 -51.73
N ALA A 57 -15.48 0.11 -51.34
CA ALA A 57 -14.80 -0.94 -52.13
C ALA A 57 -13.64 -1.62 -51.34
N LEU A 58 -13.58 -2.97 -51.39
CA LEU A 58 -12.48 -3.88 -51.00
C LEU A 58 -12.01 -4.60 -52.28
N PRO A 59 -10.79 -5.21 -52.43
CA PRO A 59 -10.36 -6.42 -51.67
C PRO A 59 -8.79 -6.65 -51.63
N PRO A 60 -8.21 -7.87 -51.44
CA PRO A 60 -8.40 -8.91 -50.39
C PRO A 60 -7.09 -9.51 -49.77
N GLY A 61 -7.25 -10.29 -48.69
CA GLY A 61 -6.36 -11.43 -48.30
C GLY A 61 -5.65 -11.27 -46.94
N LEU A 62 -5.55 -12.27 -46.04
CA LEU A 62 -6.08 -13.65 -45.94
C LEU A 62 -6.49 -13.88 -44.46
N LEU A 63 -7.78 -14.03 -44.15
CA LEU A 63 -8.49 -15.31 -43.91
C LEU A 63 -8.10 -16.17 -42.69
N ARG A 64 -8.96 -16.05 -41.66
CA ARG A 64 -9.79 -17.11 -41.03
C ARG A 64 -9.41 -17.73 -39.66
N SER A 65 -10.38 -17.60 -38.73
CA SER A 65 -10.87 -18.56 -37.71
C SER A 65 -9.88 -19.11 -36.66
N ALA A 66 -10.18 -19.10 -35.35
CA ALA A 66 -11.47 -19.38 -34.73
C ALA A 66 -11.61 -18.74 -33.33
N MET A 67 -12.86 -18.46 -32.92
CA MET A 67 -13.21 -18.21 -31.52
C MET A 67 -14.35 -19.13 -31.11
N ALA A 68 -14.12 -19.92 -30.06
CA ALA A 68 -15.11 -20.65 -29.31
C ALA A 68 -14.71 -20.63 -27.82
N GLN A 69 -15.70 -20.35 -26.97
CA GLN A 69 -15.82 -20.67 -25.54
C GLN A 69 -14.58 -21.12 -24.75
N VAL A 70 -14.23 -20.37 -23.69
CA VAL A 70 -13.94 -20.93 -22.35
C VAL A 70 -14.55 -19.97 -21.30
N SER A 71 -15.05 -20.55 -20.20
CA SER A 71 -15.64 -19.86 -19.04
C SER A 71 -14.60 -19.12 -18.16
N ALA A 72 -15.08 -18.44 -17.13
CA ALA A 72 -14.26 -17.92 -16.05
C ALA A 72 -13.53 -19.03 -15.26
N ASP A 73 -12.32 -18.75 -14.77
CA ASP A 73 -12.09 -18.47 -13.34
C ASP A 73 -10.65 -17.95 -13.07
N ASP A 74 -10.39 -17.58 -11.80
CA ASP A 74 -9.11 -17.24 -11.15
C ASP A 74 -8.33 -15.96 -11.52
N ILE A 75 -8.64 -14.88 -10.77
CA ILE A 75 -7.67 -13.86 -10.34
C ILE A 75 -7.89 -13.58 -8.84
N PRO A 76 -6.85 -13.62 -7.97
CA PRO A 76 -7.01 -13.41 -6.54
C PRO A 76 -7.17 -11.92 -6.16
N VAL A 77 -8.06 -11.63 -5.22
CA VAL A 77 -8.24 -10.30 -4.62
C VAL A 77 -7.49 -10.22 -3.28
N PRO A 78 -6.57 -9.26 -3.08
CA PRO A 78 -5.91 -9.06 -1.78
C PRO A 78 -6.84 -8.34 -0.78
N ALA A 79 -6.71 -8.73 0.49
CA ALA A 79 -7.58 -8.38 1.61
C ALA A 79 -7.95 -6.88 1.77
N ALA A 80 -9.24 -6.64 2.00
CA ALA A 80 -9.75 -5.39 2.58
C ALA A 80 -9.75 -5.46 4.12
N ARG A 81 -9.70 -4.29 4.76
CA ARG A 81 -9.44 -4.11 6.20
C ARG A 81 -10.70 -4.32 7.04
N THR A 82 -10.59 -5.08 8.13
CA THR A 82 -11.60 -5.18 9.20
C THR A 82 -11.47 -4.01 10.19
N PRO A 83 -12.57 -3.39 10.66
CA PRO A 83 -12.52 -2.44 11.77
C PRO A 83 -12.36 -3.16 13.12
N LEU A 84 -11.70 -2.51 14.09
CA LEU A 84 -11.64 -2.99 15.47
C LEU A 84 -12.99 -2.81 16.18
N PHE A 85 -13.64 -3.93 16.51
CA PHE A 85 -14.64 -3.98 17.58
C PHE A 85 -14.02 -4.50 18.88
N ALA A 86 -14.59 -4.10 20.02
CA ALA A 86 -14.07 -4.40 21.34
C ALA A 86 -14.11 -5.91 21.66
N PHE A 87 -13.20 -6.35 22.54
CA PHE A 87 -13.16 -7.71 23.08
C PHE A 87 -14.40 -8.03 23.94
N GLN A 88 -15.49 -8.43 23.29
CA GLN A 88 -16.51 -9.27 23.90
C GLN A 88 -16.00 -10.73 23.83
N GLN A 89 -16.13 -11.48 24.92
CA GLN A 89 -15.73 -12.89 25.01
C GLN A 89 -16.47 -13.70 23.93
N PRO A 90 -15.79 -14.57 23.13
CA PRO A 90 -16.45 -15.25 22.01
C PRO A 90 -17.57 -16.16 22.51
N ALA A 91 -18.75 -16.01 21.90
CA ALA A 91 -19.87 -16.91 22.13
C ALA A 91 -19.50 -18.35 21.71
N PRO A 92 -20.01 -19.38 22.41
CA PRO A 92 -19.75 -20.78 22.03
C PRO A 92 -20.26 -21.07 20.62
N ALA A 93 -19.53 -21.90 19.86
CA ALA A 93 -19.79 -22.14 18.43
C ALA A 93 -21.23 -22.62 18.11
N ALA A 94 -21.89 -23.29 19.05
CA ALA A 94 -23.31 -23.64 18.95
C ALA A 94 -24.23 -22.40 18.79
N GLN A 95 -23.95 -21.28 19.46
CA GLN A 95 -24.77 -20.06 19.37
C GLN A 95 -24.65 -19.38 18.00
N THR A 96 -23.44 -19.27 17.45
CA THR A 96 -23.24 -18.69 16.09
C THR A 96 -23.82 -19.59 15.00
N LEU A 97 -23.77 -20.93 15.15
CA LEU A 97 -24.47 -21.85 14.25
C LEU A 97 -26.00 -21.74 14.33
N ASP A 98 -26.57 -21.52 15.53
CA ASP A 98 -28.01 -21.32 15.68
C ASP A 98 -28.47 -19.93 15.22
N GLU A 99 -27.63 -18.90 15.35
CA GLU A 99 -27.88 -17.57 14.77
C GLU A 99 -27.83 -17.62 13.23
N ALA A 100 -26.86 -18.34 12.64
CA ALA A 100 -26.80 -18.58 11.20
C ALA A 100 -28.04 -19.34 10.68
N LYS A 101 -28.57 -20.33 11.43
CA LYS A 101 -29.87 -20.99 11.13
C LYS A 101 -31.03 -20.00 11.16
N SER A 102 -31.06 -19.13 12.17
CA SER A 102 -32.11 -18.11 12.32
C SER A 102 -32.12 -17.13 11.15
N LEU A 103 -30.96 -16.58 10.78
CA LEU A 103 -30.80 -15.68 9.64
C LEU A 103 -31.15 -16.38 8.31
N LEU A 104 -30.73 -17.64 8.12
CA LEU A 104 -31.11 -18.44 6.96
C LEU A 104 -32.64 -18.62 6.87
N SER A 105 -33.33 -18.88 7.99
CA SER A 105 -34.80 -19.00 8.00
C SER A 105 -35.53 -17.68 7.69
N GLN A 106 -34.90 -16.54 8.00
CA GLN A 106 -35.35 -15.20 7.61
C GLN A 106 -34.97 -14.83 6.16
N SER A 107 -34.42 -15.77 5.38
CA SER A 107 -33.87 -15.54 4.03
C SER A 107 -32.76 -14.47 3.99
N ARG A 108 -32.06 -14.24 5.10
CA ARG A 108 -30.92 -13.29 5.21
C ARG A 108 -29.61 -14.01 4.89
N TYR A 109 -29.47 -14.49 3.65
CA TYR A 109 -28.35 -15.34 3.24
C TYR A 109 -26.99 -14.66 3.40
N GLU A 110 -26.89 -13.37 3.09
CA GLU A 110 -25.63 -12.60 3.18
C GLU A 110 -25.20 -12.46 4.64
N ASP A 111 -26.08 -12.03 5.54
CA ASP A 111 -25.80 -11.96 6.99
C ASP A 111 -25.50 -13.35 7.61
N ALA A 112 -26.15 -14.40 7.12
CA ALA A 112 -25.91 -15.77 7.57
C ALA A 112 -24.54 -16.31 7.13
N ALA A 113 -24.02 -15.86 5.97
CA ALA A 113 -22.66 -16.16 5.54
C ALA A 113 -21.63 -15.43 6.42
N ASP A 114 -21.89 -14.16 6.76
CA ASP A 114 -21.03 -13.40 7.66
C ASP A 114 -20.94 -14.05 9.04
N GLN A 115 -22.06 -14.53 9.61
CA GLN A 115 -22.05 -15.28 10.88
C GLN A 115 -21.29 -16.62 10.79
N LEU A 116 -21.38 -17.34 9.67
CA LEU A 116 -20.56 -18.53 9.45
C LEU A 116 -19.07 -18.20 9.24
N SER A 117 -18.73 -17.01 8.72
CA SER A 117 -17.33 -16.61 8.53
C SER A 117 -16.56 -16.41 9.84
N LEU A 118 -17.28 -16.19 10.95
CA LEU A 118 -16.71 -16.11 12.30
C LEU A 118 -16.27 -17.47 12.87
N LEU A 119 -16.62 -18.58 12.20
CA LEU A 119 -16.30 -19.95 12.62
C LEU A 119 -15.24 -20.57 11.71
N THR A 120 -14.13 -20.99 12.30
CA THR A 120 -13.05 -21.73 11.63
C THR A 120 -13.37 -23.24 11.58
N PRO A 121 -13.48 -23.86 10.39
CA PRO A 121 -13.82 -25.29 10.23
C PRO A 121 -12.98 -26.25 11.07
N ASP A 122 -11.68 -25.97 11.18
CA ASP A 122 -10.68 -26.85 11.80
C ASP A 122 -10.82 -27.00 13.32
N GLY A 123 -11.66 -26.17 13.97
CA GLY A 123 -11.87 -26.15 15.42
C GLY A 123 -13.24 -26.66 15.90
N LEU A 124 -14.15 -27.03 15.00
CA LEU A 124 -15.52 -27.43 15.33
C LEU A 124 -15.63 -28.92 15.69
N ALA A 125 -16.52 -29.27 16.63
CA ALA A 125 -16.82 -30.68 16.89
C ALA A 125 -17.54 -31.32 15.68
N ALA A 126 -17.39 -32.63 15.47
CA ALA A 126 -17.84 -33.30 14.24
C ALA A 126 -19.32 -33.03 13.84
N GLY A 127 -20.24 -32.96 14.82
CA GLY A 127 -21.65 -32.61 14.56
C GLY A 127 -21.89 -31.13 14.27
N GLU A 128 -21.07 -30.24 14.84
CA GLU A 128 -21.08 -28.80 14.55
C GLU A 128 -20.50 -28.52 13.16
N LEU A 129 -19.42 -29.21 12.77
CA LEU A 129 -18.83 -29.16 11.44
C LEU A 129 -19.80 -29.65 10.36
N GLN A 130 -20.53 -30.74 10.60
CA GLN A 130 -21.56 -31.20 9.66
C GLN A 130 -22.72 -30.19 9.51
N THR A 131 -23.10 -29.54 10.62
CA THR A 131 -24.11 -28.46 10.62
C THR A 131 -23.60 -27.22 9.87
N TYR A 132 -22.34 -26.84 10.08
CA TYR A 132 -21.66 -25.76 9.37
C TYR A 132 -21.67 -25.98 7.86
N LEU A 133 -21.30 -27.17 7.40
CA LEU A 133 -21.23 -27.51 5.97
C LEU A 133 -22.61 -27.50 5.28
N ASP A 134 -23.65 -28.04 5.94
CA ASP A 134 -25.03 -28.01 5.43
C ASP A 134 -25.58 -26.58 5.34
N LEU A 135 -25.34 -25.75 6.37
CA LEU A 135 -25.73 -24.34 6.36
C LEU A 135 -24.99 -23.57 5.27
N LYS A 136 -23.67 -23.73 5.17
CA LYS A 136 -22.85 -23.07 4.15
C LYS A 136 -23.36 -23.41 2.74
N SER A 137 -23.63 -24.68 2.45
CA SER A 137 -24.18 -25.10 1.16
C SER A 137 -25.54 -24.45 0.83
N LYS A 138 -26.43 -24.31 1.82
CA LYS A 138 -27.74 -23.66 1.64
C LYS A 138 -27.63 -22.15 1.45
N ILE A 139 -26.69 -21.53 2.15
CA ILE A 139 -26.43 -20.09 2.12
C ILE A 139 -25.75 -19.68 0.82
N ASP A 140 -24.67 -20.37 0.41
CA ASP A 140 -23.97 -20.11 -0.86
C ASP A 140 -24.96 -20.17 -2.05
N LYS A 141 -25.83 -21.18 -2.08
CA LYS A 141 -26.88 -21.33 -3.10
C LYS A 141 -27.93 -20.21 -3.07
N GLY A 142 -28.28 -19.71 -1.89
CA GLY A 142 -29.18 -18.55 -1.74
C GLY A 142 -28.55 -17.25 -2.23
N ILE A 143 -27.25 -17.04 -1.96
CA ILE A 143 -26.47 -15.89 -2.43
C ILE A 143 -26.32 -15.92 -3.95
N GLU A 144 -26.04 -17.09 -4.55
CA GLU A 144 -25.95 -17.26 -6.00
C GLU A 144 -27.27 -16.89 -6.70
N GLN A 145 -28.40 -17.41 -6.19
CA GLN A 145 -29.73 -17.08 -6.73
C GLN A 145 -30.09 -15.59 -6.56
N ARG A 146 -29.64 -14.93 -5.48
CA ARG A 146 -29.74 -13.47 -5.31
C ARG A 146 -28.92 -12.69 -6.31
N ARG A 147 -27.67 -13.10 -6.55
CA ARG A 147 -26.80 -12.49 -7.55
C ARG A 147 -27.48 -12.55 -8.92
N ALA A 148 -28.01 -13.71 -9.31
CA ALA A 148 -28.75 -13.88 -10.57
C ALA A 148 -29.98 -12.93 -10.68
N ALA A 149 -30.73 -12.69 -9.59
CA ALA A 149 -31.83 -11.72 -9.59
C ALA A 149 -31.35 -10.27 -9.80
N ARG A 150 -30.25 -9.87 -9.13
CA ARG A 150 -29.66 -8.53 -9.25
C ARG A 150 -29.05 -8.30 -10.63
N ASP A 151 -28.45 -9.32 -11.23
CA ASP A 151 -27.88 -9.24 -12.57
C ASP A 151 -28.98 -9.22 -13.66
N ALA A 152 -30.11 -9.90 -13.46
CA ALA A 152 -31.30 -9.71 -14.29
C ALA A 152 -31.86 -8.27 -14.18
N PHE A 153 -31.91 -7.68 -12.97
CA PHE A 153 -32.31 -6.27 -12.83
C PHE A 153 -31.36 -5.30 -13.55
N ARG A 154 -30.04 -5.53 -13.47
CA ARG A 154 -29.03 -4.75 -14.20
C ARG A 154 -29.16 -4.88 -15.71
N ALA A 155 -29.35 -6.10 -16.22
CA ALA A 155 -29.62 -6.32 -17.65
C ALA A 155 -30.88 -5.58 -18.11
N GLY A 156 -31.91 -5.49 -17.26
CA GLY A 156 -33.09 -4.67 -17.51
C GLY A 156 -32.78 -3.17 -17.61
N GLU A 157 -31.98 -2.63 -16.69
CA GLU A 157 -31.52 -1.24 -16.72
C GLU A 157 -30.69 -0.91 -17.97
N ASP A 158 -29.81 -1.80 -18.38
CA ASP A 158 -28.94 -1.56 -19.54
C ASP A 158 -29.70 -1.71 -20.86
N ALA A 159 -30.64 -2.66 -20.97
CA ALA A 159 -31.60 -2.73 -22.06
C ALA A 159 -32.50 -1.47 -22.14
N ARG A 160 -32.93 -0.94 -20.98
CA ARG A 160 -33.71 0.31 -20.90
C ARG A 160 -32.90 1.51 -21.40
N LYS A 161 -31.63 1.63 -21.00
CA LYS A 161 -30.71 2.68 -21.49
C LYS A 161 -30.42 2.55 -22.99
N ALA A 162 -30.34 1.32 -23.50
CA ALA A 162 -30.19 1.03 -24.93
C ALA A 162 -31.47 1.27 -25.75
N GLY A 163 -32.59 1.64 -25.11
CA GLY A 163 -33.88 1.85 -25.77
C GLY A 163 -34.63 0.56 -26.12
N ASN A 164 -34.15 -0.61 -25.69
CA ASN A 164 -34.83 -1.89 -25.91
C ASN A 164 -35.86 -2.16 -24.81
N SER A 165 -36.98 -1.44 -24.86
CA SER A 165 -38.05 -1.54 -23.85
C SER A 165 -38.64 -2.95 -23.71
N VAL A 166 -38.57 -3.80 -24.74
CA VAL A 166 -39.12 -5.17 -24.68
C VAL A 166 -38.21 -6.10 -23.89
N GLU A 167 -36.90 -6.05 -24.16
CA GLU A 167 -35.89 -6.79 -23.40
C GLU A 167 -35.82 -6.32 -21.95
N ALA A 168 -35.88 -5.00 -21.71
CA ALA A 168 -35.94 -4.44 -20.37
C ALA A 168 -37.12 -5.00 -19.56
N GLN A 169 -38.34 -5.02 -20.13
CA GLN A 169 -39.50 -5.63 -19.46
C GLN A 169 -39.33 -7.11 -19.16
N ALA A 170 -38.68 -7.89 -20.05
CA ALA A 170 -38.42 -9.31 -19.82
C ALA A 170 -37.44 -9.53 -18.65
N GLN A 171 -36.36 -8.75 -18.61
CA GLN A 171 -35.33 -8.85 -17.57
C GLN A 171 -35.84 -8.40 -16.20
N TYR A 172 -36.60 -7.29 -16.12
CA TYR A 172 -37.25 -6.90 -14.86
C TYR A 172 -38.27 -7.95 -14.38
N LYS A 173 -39.08 -8.54 -15.27
CA LYS A 173 -39.98 -9.65 -14.90
C LYS A 173 -39.21 -10.88 -14.39
N SER A 174 -38.04 -11.19 -14.97
CA SER A 174 -37.16 -12.26 -14.49
C SER A 174 -36.62 -11.99 -13.09
N ALA A 175 -36.18 -10.75 -12.81
CA ALA A 175 -35.76 -10.32 -11.48
C ALA A 175 -36.89 -10.40 -10.45
N ILE A 176 -38.13 -10.06 -10.83
CA ILE A 176 -39.32 -10.15 -9.97
C ILE A 176 -39.72 -11.60 -9.68
N ALA A 177 -39.62 -12.48 -10.68
CA ALA A 177 -40.03 -13.88 -10.57
C ALA A 177 -39.06 -14.77 -9.75
N ASN A 178 -37.83 -14.30 -9.50
CA ASN A 178 -36.85 -15.04 -8.71
C ASN A 178 -37.21 -15.01 -7.21
N THR A 179 -37.56 -16.18 -6.67
CA THR A 179 -38.00 -16.36 -5.27
C THR A 179 -36.96 -15.92 -4.23
N PHE A 180 -35.67 -15.94 -4.56
CA PHE A 180 -34.58 -15.58 -3.64
C PHE A 180 -34.25 -14.08 -3.65
N ALA A 181 -34.74 -13.33 -4.64
CA ALA A 181 -34.48 -11.90 -4.81
C ALA A 181 -34.81 -11.11 -3.54
N ASP A 182 -33.91 -10.21 -3.14
CA ASP A 182 -34.17 -9.30 -2.04
C ASP A 182 -35.32 -8.32 -2.36
N GLU A 183 -35.99 -7.86 -1.31
CA GLU A 183 -37.21 -7.06 -1.40
C GLU A 183 -36.96 -5.74 -2.14
N GLY A 184 -35.79 -5.10 -1.92
CA GLY A 184 -35.41 -3.86 -2.62
C GLY A 184 -35.21 -4.07 -4.13
N THR A 185 -34.61 -5.19 -4.54
CA THR A 185 -34.47 -5.57 -5.95
C THR A 185 -35.85 -5.87 -6.58
N ARG A 186 -36.73 -6.58 -5.87
CA ARG A 186 -38.11 -6.82 -6.35
C ARG A 186 -38.93 -5.54 -6.48
N GLN A 187 -38.86 -4.63 -5.52
CA GLN A 187 -39.56 -3.33 -5.57
C GLN A 187 -39.04 -2.47 -6.72
N ARG A 188 -37.72 -2.24 -6.82
CA ARG A 188 -37.11 -1.46 -7.90
C ARG A 188 -37.36 -2.06 -9.28
N ALA A 189 -37.30 -3.39 -9.43
CA ALA A 189 -37.67 -4.06 -10.68
C ALA A 189 -39.14 -3.83 -11.05
N THR A 190 -40.04 -3.81 -10.07
CA THR A 190 -41.48 -3.54 -10.28
C THR A 190 -41.74 -2.09 -10.69
N GLU A 191 -41.06 -1.13 -10.05
CA GLU A 191 -41.10 0.30 -10.40
C GLU A 191 -40.57 0.57 -11.82
N GLN A 192 -39.41 0.02 -12.17
CA GLN A 192 -38.84 0.17 -13.51
C GLN A 192 -39.68 -0.56 -14.56
N LEU A 193 -40.28 -1.70 -14.23
CA LEU A 193 -41.24 -2.37 -15.11
C LEU A 193 -42.48 -1.49 -15.37
N ALA A 194 -42.99 -0.75 -14.37
CA ALA A 194 -44.08 0.21 -14.56
C ALA A 194 -43.68 1.38 -15.47
N LEU A 195 -42.48 1.92 -15.32
CA LEU A 195 -41.96 3.01 -16.17
C LEU A 195 -41.76 2.57 -17.63
N VAL A 196 -41.19 1.38 -17.86
CA VAL A 196 -40.94 0.84 -19.21
C VAL A 196 -42.22 0.31 -19.88
N SER A 197 -43.23 -0.10 -19.10
CA SER A 197 -44.56 -0.43 -19.66
C SER A 197 -45.38 0.83 -19.98
N GLY A 198 -45.25 1.91 -19.20
CA GLY A 198 -45.88 3.20 -19.52
C GLY A 198 -45.37 3.84 -20.80
N THR A 199 -44.08 3.70 -21.11
CA THR A 199 -43.48 4.24 -22.36
C THR A 199 -43.87 3.46 -23.63
N ALA A 200 -44.46 2.27 -23.50
CA ALA A 200 -44.92 1.47 -24.64
C ALA A 200 -46.33 1.85 -25.15
N ALA A 201 -46.98 2.86 -24.57
CA ALA A 201 -48.37 3.23 -24.88
C ALA A 201 -48.63 3.74 -26.32
N ASN A 202 -47.59 3.99 -27.12
CA ASN A 202 -47.69 4.52 -28.48
C ASN A 202 -47.43 3.50 -29.61
N ASP A 203 -47.10 2.24 -29.30
CA ASP A 203 -46.90 1.19 -30.31
C ASP A 203 -47.92 0.06 -30.16
N SER A 204 -48.54 -0.35 -31.26
CA SER A 204 -49.61 -1.35 -31.22
C SER A 204 -49.07 -2.73 -30.77
N PRO A 205 -49.84 -3.53 -30.01
CA PRO A 205 -49.39 -4.85 -29.55
C PRO A 205 -48.92 -5.77 -30.69
N GLY A 206 -49.52 -5.65 -31.87
CA GLY A 206 -49.11 -6.38 -33.08
C GLY A 206 -47.73 -5.98 -33.61
N LYS A 207 -47.37 -4.68 -33.54
CA LYS A 207 -46.02 -4.19 -33.91
C LYS A 207 -44.95 -4.76 -32.98
N VAL A 208 -45.22 -4.75 -31.67
CA VAL A 208 -44.32 -5.31 -30.65
C VAL A 208 -44.11 -6.80 -30.87
N ALA A 209 -45.18 -7.56 -31.08
CA ALA A 209 -45.12 -9.00 -31.37
C ALA A 209 -44.35 -9.32 -32.67
N TYR A 210 -44.51 -8.49 -33.73
CA TYR A 210 -43.79 -8.67 -34.98
C TYR A 210 -42.27 -8.46 -34.83
N LEU A 211 -41.86 -7.41 -34.11
CA LEU A 211 -40.44 -7.12 -33.89
C LEU A 211 -39.76 -8.20 -33.05
N LEU A 212 -40.41 -8.64 -31.96
CA LEU A 212 -39.90 -9.72 -31.10
C LEU A 212 -39.82 -11.06 -31.85
N GLY A 213 -40.82 -11.37 -32.69
CA GLY A 213 -40.79 -12.56 -33.56
C GLY A 213 -39.61 -12.56 -34.54
N LYS A 214 -39.29 -11.39 -35.11
CA LYS A 214 -38.18 -11.21 -36.06
C LYS A 214 -36.81 -11.38 -35.42
N GLU A 215 -36.65 -10.95 -34.17
CA GLU A 215 -35.42 -11.16 -33.40
C GLU A 215 -35.24 -12.64 -33.02
N GLN A 216 -36.27 -13.29 -32.49
CA GLN A 216 -36.24 -14.72 -32.15
C GLN A 216 -36.01 -15.61 -33.39
N TYR A 217 -36.55 -15.22 -34.55
CA TYR A 217 -36.29 -15.90 -35.82
C TYR A 217 -34.83 -15.79 -36.27
N LYS A 218 -34.17 -14.65 -36.03
CA LYS A 218 -32.71 -14.50 -36.26
C LYS A 218 -31.89 -15.32 -35.27
N ALA A 219 -32.32 -15.40 -34.01
CA ALA A 219 -31.66 -16.16 -32.95
C ALA A 219 -31.84 -17.69 -33.08
N GLY A 220 -32.73 -18.16 -33.95
CA GLY A 220 -33.00 -19.59 -34.18
C GLY A 220 -34.01 -20.22 -33.23
N ASP A 221 -34.62 -19.48 -32.30
CA ASP A 221 -35.76 -19.97 -31.51
C ASP A 221 -37.06 -19.85 -32.33
N TYR A 222 -37.21 -20.79 -33.25
CA TYR A 222 -38.37 -20.85 -34.14
C TYR A 222 -39.69 -21.07 -33.38
N ARG A 223 -39.69 -21.70 -32.20
CA ARG A 223 -40.92 -21.97 -31.42
C ARG A 223 -41.45 -20.70 -30.75
N SER A 224 -40.59 -19.85 -30.24
CA SER A 224 -41.00 -18.55 -29.68
C SER A 224 -41.32 -17.56 -30.79
N ALA A 225 -40.50 -17.52 -31.86
CA ALA A 225 -40.77 -16.70 -33.03
C ALA A 225 -42.15 -16.99 -33.65
N LYS A 226 -42.53 -18.27 -33.78
CA LYS A 226 -43.83 -18.70 -34.30
C LYS A 226 -45.01 -18.18 -33.45
N ARG A 227 -44.89 -18.21 -32.12
CA ARG A 227 -45.93 -17.68 -31.23
C ARG A 227 -46.08 -16.16 -31.36
N ASN A 228 -44.97 -15.43 -31.45
CA ASN A 228 -44.98 -13.98 -31.58
C ASN A 228 -45.44 -13.50 -32.97
N PHE A 229 -45.05 -14.16 -34.06
CA PHE A 229 -45.61 -13.86 -35.39
C PHE A 229 -47.09 -14.25 -35.52
N ALA A 230 -47.54 -15.31 -34.84
CA ALA A 230 -48.97 -15.63 -34.78
C ALA A 230 -49.77 -14.56 -34.02
N ALA A 231 -49.24 -14.06 -32.89
CA ALA A 231 -49.85 -12.94 -32.17
C ALA A 231 -49.87 -11.63 -33.00
N ALA A 232 -48.80 -11.35 -33.74
CA ALA A 232 -48.75 -10.21 -34.68
C ALA A 232 -49.79 -10.32 -35.81
N GLY A 233 -49.97 -11.53 -36.35
CA GLY A 233 -51.01 -11.82 -37.35
C GLY A 233 -52.43 -11.72 -36.79
N GLN A 234 -52.68 -12.21 -35.58
CA GLN A 234 -53.97 -12.06 -34.89
C GLN A 234 -54.31 -10.60 -34.58
N ALA A 235 -53.30 -9.76 -34.34
CA ALA A 235 -53.44 -8.31 -34.18
C ALA A 235 -53.53 -7.54 -35.52
N ALA A 236 -53.64 -8.24 -36.66
CA ALA A 236 -53.73 -7.69 -38.02
C ALA A 236 -52.63 -6.66 -38.35
N TYR A 237 -51.41 -6.87 -37.84
CA TYR A 237 -50.30 -5.94 -38.05
C TYR A 237 -49.65 -6.11 -39.43
N GLU A 238 -49.86 -5.13 -40.30
CA GLU A 238 -49.14 -5.01 -41.58
C GLU A 238 -47.85 -4.18 -41.40
N PRO A 239 -46.67 -4.75 -41.67
CA PRO A 239 -45.41 -4.00 -41.61
C PRO A 239 -45.24 -3.08 -42.83
N PRO A 240 -44.40 -2.01 -42.74
CA PRO A 240 -44.19 -1.07 -43.84
C PRO A 240 -43.62 -1.72 -45.11
N LEU A 241 -43.89 -1.09 -46.27
CA LEU A 241 -43.45 -1.54 -47.60
C LEU A 241 -41.97 -1.97 -47.61
N GLY A 242 -41.71 -3.20 -48.07
CA GLY A 242 -40.37 -3.78 -48.16
C GLY A 242 -39.99 -4.74 -47.02
N GLN A 243 -40.88 -4.98 -46.04
CA GLN A 243 -40.70 -6.06 -45.06
C GLN A 243 -41.76 -7.17 -45.24
N ASP A 244 -41.34 -8.42 -45.08
CA ASP A 244 -42.23 -9.58 -45.16
C ASP A 244 -43.31 -9.54 -44.05
N PRO A 245 -44.59 -9.81 -44.35
CA PRO A 245 -45.65 -9.88 -43.33
C PRO A 245 -45.47 -11.10 -42.38
N PRO A 246 -46.09 -11.09 -41.19
CA PRO A 246 -45.93 -12.17 -40.19
C PRO A 246 -46.23 -13.57 -40.75
N THR A 247 -47.19 -13.68 -41.67
CA THR A 247 -47.60 -14.92 -42.34
C THR A 247 -46.46 -15.58 -43.12
N VAL A 248 -45.63 -14.80 -43.80
CA VAL A 248 -44.48 -15.29 -44.58
C VAL A 248 -43.38 -15.85 -43.66
N TYR A 249 -43.18 -15.26 -42.47
CA TYR A 249 -42.28 -15.83 -41.47
C TYR A 249 -42.84 -17.13 -40.88
N LEU A 250 -44.16 -17.20 -40.61
CA LEU A 250 -44.80 -18.43 -40.13
C LEU A 250 -44.67 -19.58 -41.13
N GLU A 251 -44.80 -19.30 -42.43
CA GLU A 251 -44.59 -20.28 -43.51
C GLU A 251 -43.13 -20.70 -43.66
N ARG A 252 -42.17 -19.76 -43.55
CA ARG A 252 -40.74 -20.10 -43.51
C ARG A 252 -40.40 -20.95 -42.28
N ILE A 253 -41.00 -20.67 -41.12
CA ILE A 253 -40.82 -21.47 -39.91
C ILE A 253 -41.42 -22.87 -40.08
N SER A 254 -42.66 -23.00 -40.55
CA SER A 254 -43.28 -24.32 -40.73
C SER A 254 -42.54 -25.17 -41.76
N LYS A 255 -42.02 -24.55 -42.83
CA LYS A 255 -41.15 -25.22 -43.80
C LYS A 255 -39.82 -25.66 -43.18
N ARG A 256 -39.18 -24.83 -42.34
CA ARG A 256 -37.95 -25.17 -41.61
C ARG A 256 -38.19 -26.31 -40.61
N GLU A 257 -39.31 -26.29 -39.89
CA GLU A 257 -39.73 -27.36 -38.98
C GLU A 257 -40.01 -28.67 -39.74
N ALA A 258 -40.60 -28.60 -40.94
CA ALA A 258 -40.80 -29.76 -41.81
C ALA A 258 -39.48 -30.30 -42.39
N GLU A 259 -38.55 -29.43 -42.79
CA GLU A 259 -37.19 -29.80 -43.24
C GLU A 259 -36.40 -30.47 -42.11
N LEU A 260 -36.51 -29.98 -40.86
CA LEU A 260 -35.92 -30.59 -39.67
C LEU A 260 -36.59 -31.93 -39.29
N ALA A 261 -37.90 -32.08 -39.50
CA ALA A 261 -38.63 -33.33 -39.27
C ALA A 261 -38.44 -34.37 -40.39
N ALA A 262 -38.02 -33.95 -41.59
CA ALA A 262 -37.76 -34.81 -42.74
C ALA A 262 -36.33 -35.41 -42.75
N ILE A 263 -35.50 -35.11 -41.74
CA ILE A 263 -34.22 -35.80 -41.55
C ILE A 263 -34.52 -37.25 -41.16
N PRO A 264 -34.08 -38.27 -41.93
CA PRO A 264 -34.37 -39.66 -41.63
C PRO A 264 -33.63 -40.09 -40.35
N VAL A 265 -34.39 -40.28 -39.28
CA VAL A 265 -33.89 -40.86 -38.04
C VAL A 265 -33.62 -42.35 -38.30
N THR A 266 -32.36 -42.77 -38.18
CA THR A 266 -31.97 -44.19 -38.11
C THR A 266 -31.95 -44.65 -36.65
N PRO A 267 -32.87 -45.51 -36.20
CA PRO A 267 -32.79 -46.20 -34.91
C PRO A 267 -32.05 -47.56 -35.08
N PRO A 268 -31.69 -48.29 -34.01
CA PRO A 268 -30.50 -47.98 -33.23
C PRO A 268 -29.56 -49.20 -33.06
N VAL A 269 -28.31 -48.95 -32.68
CA VAL A 269 -27.44 -49.97 -32.06
C VAL A 269 -27.03 -49.47 -30.68
N ALA A 270 -27.22 -50.31 -29.67
CA ALA A 270 -27.12 -49.94 -28.25
C ALA A 270 -25.68 -49.66 -27.80
N PRO A 271 -25.53 -48.83 -26.76
CA PRO A 271 -24.97 -49.37 -25.53
C PRO A 271 -25.91 -49.24 -24.32
N VAL A 272 -25.66 -50.13 -23.36
CA VAL A 272 -26.44 -50.41 -22.14
C VAL A 272 -26.88 -49.16 -21.37
N ALA A 273 -28.18 -49.06 -21.10
CA ALA A 273 -28.73 -48.24 -20.03
C ALA A 273 -29.15 -49.11 -18.84
N VAL A 274 -28.88 -48.65 -17.62
CA VAL A 274 -29.55 -49.14 -16.40
C VAL A 274 -30.20 -47.95 -15.71
N ALA A 275 -31.46 -48.12 -15.33
CA ALA A 275 -32.32 -47.12 -14.70
C ALA A 275 -32.64 -47.56 -13.23
N PRO A 276 -33.70 -47.07 -12.54
CA PRO A 276 -33.50 -46.18 -11.38
C PRO A 276 -34.12 -46.70 -10.06
N VAL A 277 -34.29 -45.81 -9.06
CA VAL A 277 -35.21 -45.87 -7.88
C VAL A 277 -34.62 -46.28 -6.49
N VAL A 278 -34.65 -45.33 -5.53
CA VAL A 278 -35.21 -45.32 -4.13
C VAL A 278 -35.46 -46.69 -3.41
N PRO A 279 -35.39 -46.87 -2.06
CA PRO A 279 -34.52 -46.35 -0.96
C PRO A 279 -34.02 -47.40 0.10
N ALA A 280 -33.11 -47.01 1.03
CA ALA A 280 -32.96 -47.47 2.45
C ALA A 280 -32.65 -48.98 2.75
N PRO A 281 -32.39 -49.43 4.02
CA PRO A 281 -31.87 -48.79 5.26
C PRO A 281 -30.66 -49.57 5.91
N THR A 282 -30.44 -49.36 7.22
CA THR A 282 -29.72 -50.21 8.23
C THR A 282 -28.20 -50.11 8.42
N GLU A 283 -27.82 -49.16 9.28
CA GLU A 283 -27.04 -49.37 10.54
C GLU A 283 -27.12 -50.79 11.15
N PRO A 284 -26.10 -51.29 11.91
CA PRO A 284 -25.85 -50.72 13.26
C PRO A 284 -24.40 -50.77 13.82
N GLY A 285 -24.18 -50.03 14.91
CA GLY A 285 -23.49 -50.61 16.07
C GLY A 285 -22.22 -49.94 16.62
N THR A 286 -22.39 -48.79 17.29
CA THR A 286 -21.77 -48.45 18.60
C THR A 286 -20.31 -48.88 18.92
N ALA A 287 -19.44 -47.87 19.06
CA ALA A 287 -18.75 -47.42 20.29
C ALA A 287 -18.56 -48.42 21.48
N PRO A 288 -17.47 -48.34 22.28
CA PRO A 288 -16.87 -47.07 22.73
C PRO A 288 -15.32 -47.00 22.95
N ALA A 289 -14.90 -45.79 23.38
CA ALA A 289 -13.82 -45.51 24.36
C ALA A 289 -12.42 -45.02 23.89
N VAL A 290 -12.19 -43.73 24.18
CA VAL A 290 -11.02 -43.16 24.93
C VAL A 290 -9.71 -42.80 24.18
N ASN A 291 -9.44 -41.48 24.21
CA ASN A 291 -8.21 -40.71 23.95
C ASN A 291 -7.12 -40.89 25.05
N PRO A 292 -5.88 -40.32 24.97
CA PRO A 292 -5.23 -39.51 23.92
C PRO A 292 -3.78 -40.04 23.59
N PRO A 293 -2.74 -39.23 23.27
CA PRO A 293 -2.32 -38.94 21.91
C PRO A 293 -0.92 -39.48 21.56
N VAL A 294 -0.64 -39.65 20.26
CA VAL A 294 0.71 -39.85 19.71
C VAL A 294 0.95 -38.84 18.58
N ALA A 295 2.14 -38.27 18.54
CA ALA A 295 2.57 -37.29 17.52
C ALA A 295 3.79 -37.80 16.73
N VAL A 296 4.22 -37.00 15.75
CA VAL A 296 5.55 -36.93 15.06
C VAL A 296 5.60 -37.43 13.59
N VAL A 297 6.45 -36.75 12.78
CA VAL A 297 6.82 -36.95 11.35
C VAL A 297 5.76 -36.37 10.37
N PRO A 298 6.09 -35.51 9.35
CA PRO A 298 7.24 -35.62 8.42
C PRO A 298 7.99 -34.28 8.12
N PRO A 299 8.90 -34.16 7.11
CA PRO A 299 10.30 -34.58 7.24
C PRO A 299 11.36 -33.52 6.81
N ASP A 300 12.62 -33.76 7.21
CA ASP A 300 13.93 -33.54 6.52
C ASP A 300 14.17 -32.33 5.57
N ALA A 301 15.30 -31.62 5.60
CA ALA A 301 16.60 -31.79 6.30
C ALA A 301 17.40 -30.46 6.36
N VAL A 302 18.56 -30.43 7.08
CA VAL A 302 19.89 -29.88 6.66
C VAL A 302 20.84 -29.44 7.84
N LYS A 303 22.08 -29.99 7.86
CA LYS A 303 23.38 -29.48 8.45
C LYS A 303 23.72 -29.65 9.98
N PRO A 304 24.97 -29.37 10.48
CA PRO A 304 25.96 -30.45 10.78
C PRO A 304 26.74 -30.43 12.14
N ALA A 305 27.45 -31.56 12.45
CA ALA A 305 28.67 -31.71 13.31
C ALA A 305 28.58 -31.44 14.85
N PRO A 306 29.56 -31.86 15.72
CA PRO A 306 30.42 -33.08 15.76
C PRO A 306 30.54 -33.80 17.16
N ALA A 307 30.91 -35.10 17.18
CA ALA A 307 31.75 -35.89 18.16
C ALA A 307 31.64 -35.78 19.73
N PRO A 308 32.26 -36.68 20.55
CA PRO A 308 32.04 -38.14 20.69
C PRO A 308 32.03 -38.69 22.16
N VAL A 309 31.38 -39.83 22.45
CA VAL A 309 31.73 -40.72 23.60
C VAL A 309 31.38 -42.21 23.35
N ALA A 310 31.84 -43.11 24.23
CA ALA A 310 32.01 -44.55 23.98
C ALA A 310 31.04 -45.51 24.71
N GLY A 311 31.05 -46.80 24.28
CA GLY A 311 30.40 -47.94 24.95
C GLY A 311 28.94 -48.15 24.56
N GLU A 312 28.38 -49.37 24.44
CA GLU A 312 28.91 -50.74 24.57
C GLU A 312 28.16 -51.68 23.59
N ALA A 313 28.66 -52.91 23.44
CA ALA A 313 28.14 -53.86 22.46
C ALA A 313 26.79 -54.51 22.85
N THR A 314 25.95 -54.79 21.84
CA THR A 314 24.82 -55.73 21.95
C THR A 314 25.01 -56.94 21.02
N PRO A 315 24.46 -58.13 21.34
CA PRO A 315 24.65 -59.34 20.54
C PRO A 315 23.78 -59.38 19.27
N GLN A 316 24.11 -60.33 18.39
CA GLN A 316 23.64 -60.42 17.01
C GLN A 316 22.36 -61.27 16.82
N THR A 317 21.59 -60.96 15.77
CA THR A 317 20.78 -61.96 15.07
C THR A 317 20.89 -61.80 13.53
N LEU A 318 21.91 -62.47 12.99
CA LEU A 318 22.03 -63.03 11.63
C LEU A 318 21.09 -62.52 10.51
N VAL A 319 21.65 -61.69 9.62
CA VAL A 319 21.22 -61.58 8.21
C VAL A 319 22.26 -62.28 7.34
N VAL A 320 21.81 -62.97 6.28
CA VAL A 320 22.67 -63.73 5.36
C VAL A 320 22.97 -62.90 4.12
N ASP A 321 24.18 -62.38 4.03
CA ASP A 321 24.75 -61.81 2.80
C ASP A 321 25.90 -62.69 2.29
N ASN A 322 25.81 -63.09 1.02
CA ASN A 322 26.77 -63.99 0.38
C ASN A 322 27.98 -63.19 -0.15
N THR A 323 29.00 -63.02 0.69
CA THR A 323 30.30 -62.47 0.27
C THR A 323 31.40 -63.56 0.26
N PRO A 324 32.43 -63.45 -0.59
CA PRO A 324 33.54 -64.41 -0.61
C PRO A 324 34.26 -64.55 0.75
N GLU A 325 34.25 -63.51 1.58
CA GLU A 325 34.81 -63.54 2.93
C GLU A 325 33.96 -64.35 3.92
N ALA A 326 32.64 -64.43 3.71
CA ALA A 326 31.76 -65.30 4.49
C ALA A 326 31.98 -66.78 4.15
N ASP A 327 32.19 -67.11 2.88
CA ASP A 327 32.50 -68.48 2.45
C ASP A 327 33.91 -68.92 2.85
N LEU A 328 34.91 -68.02 2.83
CA LEU A 328 36.24 -68.32 3.38
C LEU A 328 36.18 -68.63 4.89
N ARG A 329 35.38 -67.88 5.67
CA ARG A 329 35.18 -68.18 7.11
C ARG A 329 34.42 -69.48 7.33
N ARG A 330 33.41 -69.79 6.52
CA ARG A 330 32.67 -71.07 6.55
C ARG A 330 33.59 -72.25 6.20
N THR A 331 34.50 -72.08 5.24
CA THR A 331 35.50 -73.10 4.84
C THR A 331 36.53 -73.32 5.96
N ALA A 332 37.08 -72.25 6.55
CA ALA A 332 38.02 -72.34 7.66
C ALA A 332 37.42 -72.98 8.93
N GLN A 333 36.13 -72.73 9.21
CA GLN A 333 35.43 -73.39 10.32
C GLN A 333 35.19 -74.88 10.06
N LEU A 334 34.88 -75.28 8.82
CA LEU A 334 34.77 -76.70 8.44
C LEU A 334 36.11 -77.44 8.57
N GLU A 335 37.22 -76.81 8.19
CA GLU A 335 38.56 -77.42 8.32
C GLU A 335 38.99 -77.58 9.79
N ALA A 336 38.66 -76.61 10.65
CA ALA A 336 38.90 -76.71 12.09
C ALA A 336 38.13 -77.86 12.75
N ILE A 337 36.87 -78.08 12.33
CA ILE A 337 36.03 -79.20 12.79
C ILE A 337 36.62 -80.54 12.30
N ALA A 338 37.09 -80.61 11.05
CA ALA A 338 37.70 -81.81 10.49
C ALA A 338 38.99 -82.22 11.23
N LYS A 339 39.85 -81.26 11.59
CA LYS A 339 41.05 -81.53 12.42
C LYS A 339 40.70 -82.01 13.83
N GLN A 340 39.66 -81.47 14.46
CA GLN A 340 39.19 -81.96 15.76
C GLN A 340 38.63 -83.38 15.70
N GLN A 341 37.90 -83.74 14.64
CA GLN A 341 37.44 -85.12 14.43
C GLN A 341 38.60 -86.09 14.22
N ALA A 342 39.58 -85.74 13.39
CA ALA A 342 40.76 -86.59 13.15
C ALA A 342 41.57 -86.88 14.43
N ALA A 343 41.78 -85.87 15.28
CA ALA A 343 42.45 -86.01 16.57
C ALA A 343 41.62 -86.83 17.59
N TYR A 344 40.29 -86.80 17.51
CA TYR A 344 39.41 -87.65 18.32
C TYR A 344 39.49 -89.12 17.88
N ASP A 345 39.34 -89.39 16.57
CA ASP A 345 39.45 -90.73 15.98
C ASP A 345 40.80 -91.39 16.31
N ALA A 346 41.90 -90.64 16.22
CA ALA A 346 43.23 -91.13 16.57
C ALA A 346 43.35 -91.55 18.05
N ARG A 347 42.68 -90.86 18.98
CA ARG A 347 42.64 -91.23 20.41
C ARG A 347 41.80 -92.49 20.65
N VAL A 348 40.71 -92.68 19.91
CA VAL A 348 39.92 -93.92 19.95
C VAL A 348 40.79 -95.09 19.49
N LEU A 349 41.48 -94.96 18.34
CA LEU A 349 42.38 -95.99 17.82
C LEU A 349 43.55 -96.32 18.77
N VAL A 350 44.13 -95.32 19.46
CA VAL A 350 45.13 -95.55 20.53
C VAL A 350 44.54 -96.35 21.71
N THR A 351 43.27 -96.12 22.04
CA THR A 351 42.56 -96.84 23.11
C THR A 351 42.24 -98.29 22.71
N GLU A 352 41.94 -98.54 21.43
CA GLU A 352 41.79 -99.89 20.91
C GLU A 352 43.14 -100.62 20.78
N ALA A 353 44.19 -99.92 20.34
CA ALA A 353 45.55 -100.46 20.24
C ALA A 353 46.11 -100.88 21.60
N THR A 354 45.93 -100.06 22.64
CA THR A 354 46.29 -100.40 24.03
C THR A 354 45.51 -101.62 24.53
N LYS A 355 44.22 -101.74 24.20
CA LYS A 355 43.39 -102.91 24.54
C LYS A 355 43.85 -104.18 23.80
N ALA A 356 44.18 -104.09 22.50
CA ALA A 356 44.72 -105.20 21.71
C ALA A 356 46.10 -105.65 22.23
N LYS A 357 46.96 -104.70 22.61
CA LYS A 357 48.26 -104.94 23.28
C LYS A 357 48.06 -105.71 24.59
N GLY A 358 47.11 -105.29 25.42
CA GLY A 358 46.74 -105.98 26.66
C GLY A 358 46.15 -107.39 26.47
N GLN A 359 45.66 -107.72 25.28
CA GLN A 359 45.17 -109.05 24.90
C GLN A 359 46.25 -109.92 24.23
N GLY A 360 47.51 -109.49 24.20
CA GLY A 360 48.62 -110.23 23.60
C GLY A 360 48.64 -110.22 22.06
N LYS A 361 47.79 -109.41 21.41
CA LYS A 361 47.69 -109.33 19.95
C LYS A 361 48.64 -108.28 19.37
N THR A 362 49.94 -108.52 19.52
CA THR A 362 51.03 -107.56 19.24
C THR A 362 50.97 -106.94 17.83
N GLN A 363 50.69 -107.73 16.80
CA GLN A 363 50.62 -107.24 15.41
C GLN A 363 49.37 -106.39 15.14
N GLU A 364 48.23 -106.73 15.74
CA GLU A 364 46.98 -105.97 15.59
C GLU A 364 47.11 -104.61 16.29
N ALA A 365 47.75 -104.58 17.46
CA ALA A 365 48.08 -103.34 18.16
C ALA A 365 49.05 -102.45 17.36
N TYR A 366 50.10 -103.00 16.73
CA TYR A 366 51.01 -102.23 15.87
C TYR A 366 50.28 -101.58 14.69
N ASN A 367 49.36 -102.31 14.06
CA ASN A 367 48.56 -101.79 12.95
C ASN A 367 47.60 -100.68 13.41
N LEU A 368 46.93 -100.83 14.56
CA LEU A 368 46.03 -99.81 15.13
C LEU A 368 46.79 -98.53 15.54
N TYR A 369 47.97 -98.66 16.17
CA TYR A 369 48.83 -97.49 16.43
C TYR A 369 49.31 -96.82 15.13
N SER A 370 49.67 -97.59 14.11
CA SER A 370 50.05 -97.03 12.80
C SER A 370 48.89 -96.29 12.12
N GLN A 371 47.66 -96.79 12.23
CA GLN A 371 46.46 -96.10 11.75
C GLN A 371 46.16 -94.83 12.55
N ALA A 372 46.38 -94.83 13.86
CA ALA A 372 46.26 -93.63 14.69
C ALA A 372 47.25 -92.54 14.28
N VAL A 373 48.52 -92.89 14.00
CA VAL A 373 49.53 -91.95 13.46
C VAL A 373 49.14 -91.43 12.06
N ALA A 374 48.50 -92.25 11.23
CA ALA A 374 48.01 -91.81 9.92
C ALA A 374 46.79 -90.85 9.99
N LYS A 375 46.03 -90.88 11.10
CA LYS A 375 44.91 -89.97 11.38
C LYS A 375 45.36 -88.68 12.05
N ASP A 376 46.31 -88.79 12.98
CA ASP A 376 46.94 -87.66 13.68
C ASP A 376 48.46 -87.91 13.81
N PRO A 377 49.27 -87.34 12.89
CA PRO A 377 50.72 -87.52 12.90
C PRO A 377 51.44 -86.97 14.13
N GLU A 378 50.80 -86.09 14.91
CA GLU A 378 51.39 -85.48 16.11
C GLU A 378 51.06 -86.24 17.40
N ASN A 379 50.25 -87.29 17.32
CA ASN A 379 49.82 -88.08 18.48
C ASN A 379 50.98 -88.91 19.07
N GLN A 380 51.65 -88.35 20.06
CA GLN A 380 52.81 -88.95 20.72
C GLN A 380 52.53 -90.34 21.33
N ALA A 381 51.31 -90.62 21.79
CA ALA A 381 50.95 -91.93 22.32
C ALA A 381 50.81 -92.99 21.21
N ALA A 382 50.38 -92.58 20.01
CA ALA A 382 50.32 -93.44 18.85
C ALA A 382 51.73 -93.76 18.30
N LEU A 383 52.60 -92.74 18.21
CA LEU A 383 54.00 -92.90 17.82
C LEU A 383 54.75 -93.83 18.79
N ALA A 384 54.69 -93.54 20.10
CA ALA A 384 55.36 -94.34 21.12
C ALA A 384 54.86 -95.80 21.14
N GLY A 385 53.54 -96.02 21.03
CA GLY A 385 52.96 -97.36 20.98
C GLY A 385 53.33 -98.14 19.71
N ARG A 386 53.43 -97.47 18.56
CA ARG A 386 53.91 -98.07 17.31
C ARG A 386 55.38 -98.46 17.42
N ASP A 387 56.23 -97.55 17.90
CA ASP A 387 57.68 -97.71 17.89
C ASP A 387 58.17 -98.69 18.96
N GLU A 388 57.50 -98.71 20.13
CA GLU A 388 57.69 -99.77 21.13
C GLU A 388 57.38 -101.16 20.54
N LEU A 389 56.26 -101.30 19.82
CA LEU A 389 55.90 -102.56 19.17
C LEU A 389 56.78 -102.89 17.95
N ALA A 390 57.32 -101.90 17.23
CA ALA A 390 58.33 -102.11 16.19
C ALA A 390 59.59 -102.78 16.77
N SER A 391 60.03 -102.33 17.95
CA SER A 391 61.18 -102.91 18.65
C SER A 391 60.94 -104.36 19.11
N VAL A 392 59.71 -104.68 19.56
CA VAL A 392 59.31 -106.05 19.94
C VAL A 392 59.16 -106.97 18.71
N LEU A 393 58.79 -106.40 17.56
CA LEU A 393 58.68 -107.11 16.27
C LEU A 393 60.03 -107.21 15.51
N GLY A 394 61.14 -106.75 16.09
CA GLY A 394 62.48 -106.89 15.53
C GLY A 394 62.82 -105.94 14.38
N LEU A 395 62.16 -104.77 14.33
CA LEU A 395 62.28 -103.79 13.24
C LEU A 395 63.09 -102.55 13.66
N ASP A 396 64.35 -102.69 14.07
CA ASP A 396 65.27 -101.53 14.16
C ASP A 396 66.77 -101.88 14.19
N VAL A 397 67.60 -101.14 13.43
CA VAL A 397 69.08 -101.20 13.50
C VAL A 397 69.70 -99.85 13.08
N ALA A 398 70.29 -99.12 14.03
CA ALA A 398 71.73 -98.79 14.06
C ALA A 398 72.09 -97.66 15.04
N ARG A 399 72.93 -97.97 16.04
CA ARG A 399 73.73 -96.98 16.80
C ARG A 399 75.21 -97.30 16.63
N ARG A 400 76.03 -96.25 16.45
CA ARG A 400 77.49 -96.19 16.74
C ARG A 400 78.39 -97.09 15.84
N ASP A 401 79.67 -96.83 15.64
CA ASP A 401 80.67 -96.03 16.39
C ASP A 401 81.64 -95.21 15.46
N PRO A 402 82.52 -94.33 15.99
CA PRO A 402 83.27 -93.32 15.22
C PRO A 402 84.74 -93.66 14.88
N PHE A 403 85.37 -92.74 14.13
CA PHE A 403 86.80 -92.66 13.73
C PHE A 403 87.27 -93.35 12.44
N THR A 404 86.73 -92.89 11.31
CA THR A 404 87.49 -92.67 10.06
C THR A 404 87.39 -91.20 9.63
N GLY A 405 87.71 -90.29 10.56
CA GLY A 405 87.62 -88.85 10.33
C GLY A 405 88.95 -88.26 9.85
N ILE A 406 88.94 -87.61 8.68
CA ILE A 406 89.64 -86.35 8.33
C ILE A 406 89.35 -85.97 6.87
N GLU A 407 89.22 -86.92 5.93
CA GLU A 407 88.83 -86.61 4.54
C GLU A 407 87.32 -86.33 4.37
N SER A 408 86.47 -87.03 5.12
CA SER A 408 85.01 -86.79 5.18
C SER A 408 84.68 -85.38 5.70
N ALA A 409 85.46 -84.86 6.65
CA ALA A 409 85.22 -83.57 7.31
C ALA A 409 85.40 -82.34 6.39
N THR A 410 86.16 -82.48 5.30
CA THR A 410 86.35 -81.40 4.30
C THR A 410 85.28 -81.46 3.21
N LYS A 411 84.74 -82.65 2.90
CA LYS A 411 83.59 -82.81 2.00
C LYS A 411 82.30 -82.33 2.68
N GLN A 412 82.05 -82.77 3.92
CA GLN A 412 80.89 -82.35 4.72
C GLN A 412 80.81 -80.83 4.87
N ARG A 413 81.94 -80.14 5.11
CA ARG A 413 81.95 -78.66 5.20
C ARG A 413 81.62 -77.94 3.88
N ARG A 414 81.82 -78.55 2.70
CA ARG A 414 81.30 -77.97 1.43
C ARG A 414 79.81 -78.25 1.27
N GLU A 415 79.38 -79.46 1.56
CA GLU A 415 77.97 -79.87 1.50
C GLU A 415 77.12 -79.03 2.48
N GLU A 416 77.66 -78.67 3.65
CA GLU A 416 77.05 -77.77 4.64
C GLU A 416 76.93 -76.32 4.14
N ILE A 417 77.97 -75.76 3.50
CA ILE A 417 77.89 -74.40 2.91
C ILE A 417 76.86 -74.37 1.78
N ASP A 418 76.86 -75.37 0.89
CA ASP A 418 75.92 -75.47 -0.22
C ASP A 418 74.47 -75.64 0.26
N PHE A 419 74.24 -76.48 1.28
CA PHE A 419 72.93 -76.67 1.90
C PHE A 419 72.42 -75.37 2.56
N ASN A 420 73.24 -74.73 3.39
CA ASN A 420 72.87 -73.49 4.08
C ASN A 420 72.62 -72.34 3.08
N PHE A 421 73.41 -72.25 2.00
CA PHE A 421 73.19 -71.29 0.94
C PHE A 421 71.88 -71.54 0.18
N LYS A 422 71.60 -72.80 -0.18
CA LYS A 422 70.36 -73.18 -0.89
C LYS A 422 69.11 -72.94 -0.04
N SER A 423 69.16 -73.26 1.25
CA SER A 423 68.06 -72.95 2.18
C SER A 423 67.82 -71.44 2.24
N ALA A 424 68.86 -70.64 2.49
CA ALA A 424 68.73 -69.18 2.56
C ALA A 424 68.30 -68.56 1.22
N LYS A 425 68.66 -69.15 0.08
CA LYS A 425 68.14 -68.74 -1.24
C LYS A 425 66.65 -69.10 -1.41
N GLN A 426 66.22 -70.27 -0.95
CA GLN A 426 64.80 -70.66 -1.00
C GLN A 426 63.94 -69.75 -0.12
N ASP A 427 64.42 -69.40 1.08
CA ASP A 427 63.77 -68.44 1.99
C ASP A 427 63.71 -67.03 1.37
N PHE A 428 64.77 -66.61 0.68
CA PHE A 428 64.82 -65.36 -0.07
C PHE A 428 63.80 -65.34 -1.22
N ASP A 429 63.77 -66.37 -2.06
CA ASP A 429 62.86 -66.47 -3.21
C ASP A 429 61.39 -66.49 -2.75
N ALA A 430 61.09 -67.19 -1.64
CA ALA A 430 59.78 -67.19 -1.01
C ALA A 430 59.39 -65.82 -0.43
N ALA A 431 60.31 -65.14 0.27
CA ALA A 431 60.08 -63.79 0.79
C ALA A 431 59.89 -62.75 -0.32
N LEU A 432 60.56 -62.89 -1.47
CA LEU A 432 60.34 -62.06 -2.66
C LEU A 432 58.94 -62.27 -3.24
N ALA A 433 58.52 -63.53 -3.38
CA ALA A 433 57.20 -63.89 -3.90
C ALA A 433 56.06 -63.34 -3.02
N LEU A 434 56.28 -63.26 -1.71
CA LEU A 434 55.34 -62.67 -0.74
C LEU A 434 55.53 -61.15 -0.55
N GLN A 435 56.45 -60.50 -1.27
CA GLN A 435 56.84 -59.09 -1.14
C GLN A 435 57.30 -58.68 0.28
N GLU A 436 57.72 -59.62 1.11
CA GLU A 436 58.22 -59.37 2.46
C GLU A 436 59.70 -58.96 2.43
N PHE A 437 59.97 -57.78 1.87
CA PHE A 437 61.34 -57.29 1.58
C PHE A 437 62.30 -57.35 2.77
N GLY A 438 61.82 -57.14 4.00
CA GLY A 438 62.64 -57.27 5.21
C GLY A 438 63.10 -58.70 5.54
N LYS A 439 62.27 -59.72 5.23
CA LYS A 439 62.67 -61.13 5.36
C LYS A 439 63.60 -61.55 4.22
N ALA A 440 63.37 -61.02 3.01
CA ALA A 440 64.29 -61.22 1.89
C ALA A 440 65.69 -60.62 2.17
N ASP A 441 65.76 -59.39 2.69
CA ASP A 441 67.02 -58.79 3.17
C ASP A 441 67.72 -59.68 4.22
N ALA A 442 66.98 -60.24 5.18
CA ALA A 442 67.54 -61.15 6.19
C ALA A 442 68.07 -62.46 5.58
N ALA A 443 67.32 -63.09 4.68
CA ALA A 443 67.70 -64.31 3.99
C ALA A 443 68.92 -64.12 3.06
N LEU A 444 69.01 -62.98 2.36
CA LEU A 444 70.17 -62.60 1.56
C LEU A 444 71.44 -62.46 2.42
N ASN A 445 71.32 -61.88 3.61
CA ASN A 445 72.43 -61.75 4.56
C ASN A 445 72.81 -63.11 5.19
N ALA A 446 71.86 -64.00 5.43
CA ALA A 446 72.13 -65.39 5.85
C ALA A 446 72.89 -66.16 4.76
N ALA A 447 72.46 -66.07 3.50
CA ALA A 447 73.15 -66.66 2.35
C ALA A 447 74.59 -66.14 2.21
N ARG A 448 74.81 -64.83 2.38
CA ARG A 448 76.15 -64.22 2.40
C ARG A 448 77.00 -64.77 3.54
N THR A 449 76.42 -64.92 4.73
CA THR A 449 77.12 -65.41 5.92
C THR A 449 77.56 -66.86 5.75
N ALA A 450 76.73 -67.72 5.17
CA ALA A 450 77.05 -69.12 4.88
C ALA A 450 78.30 -69.28 3.99
N VAL A 451 78.46 -68.42 2.98
CA VAL A 451 79.61 -68.44 2.05
C VAL A 451 80.89 -67.92 2.72
N VAL A 452 80.79 -66.88 3.55
CA VAL A 452 81.96 -66.21 4.16
C VAL A 452 82.52 -66.98 5.37
N ALA A 453 81.70 -67.78 6.06
CA ALA A 453 82.06 -68.41 7.33
C ALA A 453 83.24 -69.41 7.30
N ASN A 454 83.65 -69.93 6.14
CA ASN A 454 84.74 -70.91 6.02
C ASN A 454 85.75 -70.56 4.88
N PRO A 455 86.67 -69.59 5.11
CA PRO A 455 87.47 -68.96 4.05
C PRO A 455 88.53 -69.80 3.32
N GLY A 456 88.63 -71.11 3.60
CA GLY A 456 89.70 -71.98 3.06
C GLY A 456 89.24 -73.33 2.51
N VAL A 457 87.92 -73.56 2.40
CA VAL A 457 87.35 -74.88 2.00
C VAL A 457 86.78 -74.89 0.58
N LEU A 458 86.31 -73.74 0.10
CA LEU A 458 85.76 -73.52 -1.25
C LEU A 458 86.88 -73.32 -2.28
N THR A 459 86.69 -73.83 -3.50
CA THR A 459 87.57 -73.50 -4.64
C THR A 459 87.27 -72.10 -5.20
N ARG A 460 88.22 -71.55 -5.96
CA ARG A 460 88.13 -70.18 -6.49
C ARG A 460 86.94 -69.95 -7.42
N ASP A 461 86.49 -70.99 -8.13
CA ASP A 461 85.39 -70.90 -9.08
C ASP A 461 84.02 -71.14 -8.40
N GLU A 462 83.95 -72.01 -7.39
CA GLU A 462 82.76 -72.15 -6.52
C GLU A 462 82.46 -70.83 -5.78
N ALA A 463 83.48 -70.18 -5.20
CA ALA A 463 83.33 -68.91 -4.49
C ALA A 463 82.83 -67.77 -5.41
N ARG A 464 83.22 -67.79 -6.70
CA ARG A 464 82.68 -66.86 -7.71
C ARG A 464 81.21 -67.14 -8.00
N SER A 465 80.85 -68.40 -8.25
CA SER A 465 79.46 -68.80 -8.53
C SER A 465 78.49 -68.39 -7.43
N TYR A 466 78.84 -68.58 -6.15
CA TYR A 466 78.01 -68.13 -5.04
C TYR A 466 77.91 -66.59 -4.94
N ASN A 467 79.00 -65.87 -5.22
CA ASN A 467 79.00 -64.40 -5.17
C ASN A 467 78.20 -63.77 -6.33
N ASP A 468 78.22 -64.38 -7.51
CA ASP A 468 77.37 -63.99 -8.64
C ASP A 468 75.88 -64.23 -8.32
N GLN A 469 75.56 -65.36 -7.68
CA GLN A 469 74.20 -65.65 -7.21
C GLN A 469 73.72 -64.66 -6.13
N LEU A 470 74.56 -64.30 -5.15
CA LEU A 470 74.24 -63.25 -4.17
C LEU A 470 74.00 -61.89 -4.82
N THR A 471 74.75 -61.57 -5.87
CA THR A 471 74.58 -60.33 -6.63
C THR A 471 73.26 -60.33 -7.41
N ALA A 472 72.90 -61.47 -8.02
CA ALA A 472 71.61 -61.64 -8.70
C ALA A 472 70.42 -61.55 -7.73
N MET A 473 70.52 -62.15 -6.54
CA MET A 473 69.50 -62.04 -5.48
C MET A 473 69.34 -60.58 -5.03
N ASN A 474 70.44 -59.86 -4.74
CA ASN A 474 70.39 -58.45 -4.36
C ASN A 474 69.75 -57.56 -5.43
N LEU A 475 70.04 -57.83 -6.71
CA LEU A 475 69.43 -57.13 -7.84
C LEU A 475 67.93 -57.39 -7.93
N ALA A 476 67.50 -58.66 -7.82
CA ALA A 476 66.10 -59.05 -7.85
C ALA A 476 65.31 -58.36 -6.71
N LEU A 477 65.85 -58.33 -5.50
CA LEU A 477 65.26 -57.64 -4.36
C LEU A 477 65.04 -56.14 -4.64
N THR A 478 66.05 -55.47 -5.18
CA THR A 478 65.98 -54.04 -5.48
C THR A 478 64.95 -53.75 -6.57
N GLN A 479 64.97 -54.52 -7.66
CA GLN A 479 64.02 -54.37 -8.77
C GLN A 479 62.56 -54.57 -8.33
N THR A 480 62.26 -55.64 -7.56
CA THR A 480 60.90 -55.90 -7.08
C THR A 480 60.43 -54.83 -6.08
N ARG A 481 61.33 -54.31 -5.23
CA ARG A 481 61.05 -53.23 -4.28
C ARG A 481 60.71 -51.93 -5.02
N ASP A 482 61.53 -51.53 -5.98
CA ASP A 482 61.31 -50.31 -6.78
C ASP A 482 60.02 -50.38 -7.61
N GLU A 483 59.69 -51.55 -8.18
CA GLU A 483 58.40 -51.75 -8.86
C GLU A 483 57.20 -51.61 -7.92
N SER A 484 57.29 -52.15 -6.69
CA SER A 484 56.20 -52.01 -5.71
C SER A 484 55.98 -50.55 -5.29
N ILE A 485 57.06 -49.76 -5.16
CA ILE A 485 57.00 -48.34 -4.83
C ILE A 485 56.35 -47.55 -5.97
N ARG A 486 56.76 -47.79 -7.23
CA ARG A 486 56.16 -47.14 -8.41
C ARG A 486 54.66 -47.42 -8.52
N LYS A 487 54.25 -48.69 -8.38
CA LYS A 487 52.82 -49.08 -8.40
C LYS A 487 52.02 -48.41 -7.26
N ALA A 488 52.62 -48.27 -6.08
CA ALA A 488 51.99 -47.57 -4.96
C ALA A 488 51.87 -46.04 -5.19
N GLU A 489 52.84 -45.41 -5.84
CA GLU A 489 52.77 -43.98 -6.20
C GLU A 489 51.73 -43.69 -7.29
N GLU A 490 51.64 -44.54 -8.31
CA GLU A 490 50.63 -44.42 -9.37
C GLU A 490 49.20 -44.57 -8.80
N ALA A 491 48.98 -45.56 -7.94
CA ALA A 491 47.70 -45.75 -7.26
C ALA A 491 47.30 -44.52 -6.41
N ARG A 492 48.25 -43.88 -5.71
CA ARG A 492 47.99 -42.64 -4.94
C ARG A 492 47.59 -41.46 -5.83
N LYS A 493 48.23 -41.30 -6.99
CA LYS A 493 47.90 -40.22 -7.94
C LYS A 493 46.50 -40.39 -8.55
N ILE A 494 46.12 -41.62 -8.87
CA ILE A 494 44.78 -41.95 -9.39
C ILE A 494 43.71 -41.65 -8.33
N ALA A 495 43.90 -42.13 -7.10
CA ALA A 495 42.95 -41.92 -6.01
C ALA A 495 42.67 -40.43 -5.71
N GLU A 496 43.69 -39.57 -5.79
CA GLU A 496 43.53 -38.13 -5.55
C GLU A 496 42.78 -37.42 -6.71
N VAL A 497 43.03 -37.81 -7.96
CA VAL A 497 42.26 -37.31 -9.11
C VAL A 497 40.79 -37.74 -9.01
N GLU A 498 40.52 -38.98 -8.61
CA GLU A 498 39.15 -39.46 -8.38
C GLU A 498 38.46 -38.77 -7.20
N ARG A 499 39.20 -38.39 -6.15
CA ARG A 499 38.67 -37.62 -5.01
C ARG A 499 38.23 -36.23 -5.48
N LEU A 500 39.13 -35.50 -6.14
CA LEU A 500 38.86 -34.15 -6.68
C LEU A 500 37.73 -34.16 -7.73
N THR A 501 37.64 -35.21 -8.54
CA THR A 501 36.57 -35.37 -9.54
C THR A 501 35.22 -35.62 -8.86
N ARG A 502 35.16 -36.45 -7.81
CA ARG A 502 33.95 -36.66 -7.01
C ARG A 502 33.52 -35.41 -6.23
N GLU A 503 34.47 -34.64 -5.70
CA GLU A 503 34.19 -33.37 -5.02
C GLU A 503 33.62 -32.32 -6.00
N ARG A 504 34.20 -32.20 -7.21
CA ARG A 504 33.63 -31.35 -8.27
C ARG A 504 32.24 -31.81 -8.71
N ALA A 505 32.03 -33.11 -8.90
CA ALA A 505 30.72 -33.64 -9.28
C ALA A 505 29.63 -33.37 -8.22
N ARG A 506 29.97 -33.51 -6.92
CA ARG A 506 29.07 -33.15 -5.82
C ARG A 506 28.76 -31.66 -5.79
N ALA A 507 29.76 -30.80 -5.93
CA ALA A 507 29.56 -29.34 -5.96
C ALA A 507 28.70 -28.89 -7.15
N ILE A 508 28.79 -29.57 -8.30
CA ILE A 508 27.90 -29.35 -9.44
C ILE A 508 26.46 -29.76 -9.10
N GLN A 509 26.25 -30.96 -8.55
CA GLN A 509 24.90 -31.43 -8.17
C GLN A 509 24.24 -30.58 -7.07
N GLU A 510 25.01 -30.09 -6.08
CA GLU A 510 24.50 -29.18 -5.05
C GLU A 510 24.07 -27.83 -5.64
N ARG A 511 24.83 -27.31 -6.61
CA ARG A 511 24.48 -26.09 -7.36
C ARG A 511 23.23 -26.27 -8.22
N GLU A 512 23.15 -27.37 -8.97
CA GLU A 512 21.98 -27.72 -9.79
C GLU A 512 20.70 -27.85 -8.95
N ARG A 513 20.77 -28.51 -7.78
CA ARG A 513 19.65 -28.57 -6.83
C ARG A 513 19.25 -27.20 -6.31
N THR A 514 20.23 -26.40 -5.86
CA THR A 514 19.99 -25.03 -5.36
C THR A 514 19.31 -24.17 -6.43
N VAL A 515 19.75 -24.28 -7.69
CA VAL A 515 19.14 -23.57 -8.83
C VAL A 515 17.72 -24.07 -9.09
N ALA A 516 17.45 -25.38 -9.02
CA ALA A 516 16.10 -25.92 -9.16
C ALA A 516 15.14 -25.40 -8.07
N ASP A 517 15.57 -25.36 -6.81
CA ASP A 517 14.77 -24.86 -5.68
C ASP A 517 14.49 -23.35 -5.80
N LEU A 518 15.48 -22.57 -6.26
CA LEU A 518 15.31 -21.15 -6.57
C LEU A 518 14.37 -20.93 -7.76
N ILE A 519 14.39 -21.78 -8.79
CA ILE A 519 13.45 -21.72 -9.92
C ILE A 519 12.01 -21.96 -9.43
N ILE A 520 11.80 -22.94 -8.54
CA ILE A 520 10.49 -23.21 -7.92
C ILE A 520 10.02 -22.00 -7.11
N THR A 521 10.92 -21.41 -6.32
CA THR A 521 10.63 -20.21 -5.51
C THR A 521 10.29 -19.00 -6.38
N ALA A 522 11.05 -18.76 -7.46
CA ALA A 522 10.79 -17.68 -8.41
C ALA A 522 9.42 -17.83 -9.10
N ARG A 523 9.00 -19.06 -9.44
CA ARG A 523 7.66 -19.34 -9.97
C ARG A 523 6.57 -19.05 -8.94
N ALA A 524 6.68 -19.60 -7.73
CA ALA A 524 5.71 -19.35 -6.66
C ALA A 524 5.54 -17.84 -6.35
N LEU A 525 6.63 -17.07 -6.35
CA LEU A 525 6.57 -15.60 -6.20
C LEU A 525 5.93 -14.89 -7.41
N THR A 526 6.12 -15.42 -8.62
CA THR A 526 5.49 -14.90 -9.84
C THR A 526 3.97 -15.14 -9.82
N ASP A 527 3.56 -16.35 -9.45
CA ASP A 527 2.15 -16.75 -9.34
C ASP A 527 1.43 -15.99 -8.21
N ALA A 528 2.14 -15.71 -7.11
CA ALA A 528 1.67 -14.83 -6.03
C ALA A 528 1.67 -13.33 -6.39
N GLY A 529 2.05 -12.95 -7.62
CA GLY A 529 2.10 -11.56 -8.09
C GLY A 529 3.23 -10.71 -7.48
N LYS A 530 4.17 -11.31 -6.76
CA LYS A 530 5.32 -10.67 -6.08
C LYS A 530 6.52 -10.50 -7.02
N TYR A 531 6.29 -9.85 -8.17
CA TYR A 531 7.28 -9.79 -9.26
C TYR A 531 8.65 -9.22 -8.85
N ARG A 532 8.72 -8.25 -7.92
CA ARG A 532 10.01 -7.74 -7.41
C ARG A 532 10.80 -8.76 -6.58
N GLU A 533 10.11 -9.55 -5.75
CA GLU A 533 10.75 -10.64 -4.99
C GLU A 533 11.22 -11.74 -5.97
N ALA A 534 10.40 -12.04 -6.99
CA ALA A 534 10.76 -12.99 -8.05
C ALA A 534 11.97 -12.55 -8.88
N ILE A 535 12.13 -11.25 -9.17
CA ILE A 535 13.34 -10.70 -9.82
C ILE A 535 14.56 -10.95 -8.93
N GLY A 536 14.48 -10.66 -7.63
CA GLY A 536 15.59 -10.90 -6.70
C GLY A 536 16.03 -12.37 -6.63
N VAL A 537 15.09 -13.31 -6.65
CA VAL A 537 15.40 -14.76 -6.73
C VAL A 537 15.94 -15.13 -8.13
N THR A 538 15.47 -14.50 -9.20
CA THR A 538 15.97 -14.72 -10.57
C THR A 538 17.40 -14.20 -10.73
N ASP A 539 17.75 -13.08 -10.09
CA ASP A 539 19.11 -12.53 -10.06
C ASP A 539 20.05 -13.44 -9.24
N GLN A 540 19.57 -14.11 -8.17
CA GLN A 540 20.33 -15.16 -7.47
C GLN A 540 20.60 -16.37 -8.37
N ILE A 541 19.64 -16.78 -9.20
CA ILE A 541 19.86 -17.83 -10.21
C ILE A 541 20.92 -17.40 -11.22
N LEU A 542 20.91 -16.16 -11.70
CA LEU A 542 21.94 -15.66 -12.64
C LEU A 542 23.32 -15.51 -11.98
N LEU A 543 23.39 -15.21 -10.68
CA LEU A 543 24.64 -15.19 -9.93
C LEU A 543 25.23 -16.60 -9.77
N LEU A 544 24.38 -17.59 -9.48
CA LEU A 544 24.79 -18.99 -9.40
C LEU A 544 25.08 -19.58 -10.78
N GLU A 545 24.31 -19.27 -11.81
CA GLU A 545 24.46 -19.76 -13.18
C GLU A 545 24.26 -18.63 -14.22
N PRO A 546 25.35 -17.94 -14.62
CA PRO A 546 25.28 -16.82 -15.56
C PRO A 546 24.74 -17.16 -16.96
N ASN A 547 24.56 -18.45 -17.28
CA ASN A 547 24.04 -18.94 -18.55
C ASN A 547 22.73 -19.74 -18.41
N ASN A 548 22.00 -19.60 -17.31
CA ASN A 548 20.71 -20.25 -17.12
C ASN A 548 19.63 -19.65 -18.05
N ASP A 549 19.12 -20.44 -19.00
CA ASP A 549 18.17 -19.98 -20.03
C ASP A 549 16.83 -19.50 -19.45
N TYR A 550 16.33 -20.19 -18.40
CA TYR A 550 15.10 -19.80 -17.72
C TYR A 550 15.23 -18.41 -17.11
N ALA A 551 16.29 -18.17 -16.34
CA ALA A 551 16.48 -16.90 -15.66
C ALA A 551 16.70 -15.74 -16.65
N LYS A 552 17.45 -15.96 -17.74
CA LYS A 552 17.64 -14.94 -18.80
C LYS A 552 16.32 -14.59 -19.52
N GLY A 553 15.49 -15.57 -19.83
CA GLY A 553 14.21 -15.34 -20.52
C GLY A 553 13.14 -14.73 -19.64
N VAL A 554 13.05 -15.14 -18.38
CA VAL A 554 11.99 -14.74 -17.44
C VAL A 554 12.26 -13.38 -16.80
N ARG A 555 13.52 -13.02 -16.52
CA ARG A 555 13.88 -11.73 -15.89
C ARG A 555 13.26 -10.49 -16.55
N PRO A 556 13.40 -10.23 -17.86
CA PRO A 556 12.78 -9.05 -18.49
C PRO A 556 11.25 -9.09 -18.46
N LEU A 557 10.64 -10.28 -18.55
CA LEU A 557 9.19 -10.45 -18.42
C LEU A 557 8.70 -10.12 -17.00
N LEU A 558 9.48 -10.46 -15.97
CA LEU A 558 9.19 -10.07 -14.59
C LEU A 558 9.38 -8.56 -14.36
N GLU A 559 10.39 -7.95 -14.97
CA GLU A 559 10.59 -6.49 -14.94
C GLU A 559 9.39 -5.76 -15.57
N ASP A 560 8.96 -6.17 -16.77
CA ASP A 560 7.75 -5.62 -17.42
C ASP A 560 6.49 -5.83 -16.58
N ARG A 561 6.30 -7.02 -15.98
CA ARG A 561 5.15 -7.32 -15.11
C ARG A 561 5.18 -6.53 -13.81
N ALA A 562 6.36 -6.33 -13.21
CA ALA A 562 6.54 -5.47 -12.04
C ALA A 562 6.19 -4.01 -12.36
N ASN A 563 6.73 -3.49 -13.47
CA ASN A 563 6.45 -2.14 -13.95
C ASN A 563 4.96 -1.94 -14.25
N PHE A 564 4.30 -2.90 -14.91
CA PHE A 564 2.86 -2.84 -15.19
C PHE A 564 2.00 -2.98 -13.92
N ALA A 565 2.43 -3.77 -12.93
CA ALA A 565 1.76 -3.86 -11.64
C ALA A 565 1.85 -2.53 -10.86
N GLU A 566 3.01 -1.86 -10.88
CA GLU A 566 3.16 -0.53 -10.28
C GLU A 566 2.38 0.54 -11.03
N GLN A 567 2.43 0.57 -12.36
CA GLN A 567 1.62 1.48 -13.18
C GLN A 567 0.13 1.32 -12.91
N ARG A 568 -0.38 0.08 -12.79
CA ARG A 568 -1.77 -0.19 -12.39
C ARG A 568 -2.06 0.32 -10.98
N LYS A 569 -1.17 0.09 -10.00
CA LYS A 569 -1.31 0.61 -8.64
C LYS A 569 -1.36 2.14 -8.60
N TYR A 570 -0.47 2.84 -9.31
CA TYR A 570 -0.49 4.30 -9.40
C TYR A 570 -1.72 4.82 -10.12
N ARG A 571 -2.19 4.13 -11.17
CA ARG A 571 -3.42 4.50 -11.87
C ARG A 571 -4.66 4.30 -11.02
N GLU A 572 -4.77 3.19 -10.30
CA GLU A 572 -5.87 2.95 -9.36
C GLU A 572 -5.87 3.96 -8.20
N LEU A 573 -4.69 4.31 -7.68
CA LEU A 573 -4.54 5.38 -6.70
C LEU A 573 -4.96 6.74 -7.28
N PHE A 574 -4.53 7.06 -8.50
CA PHE A 574 -4.94 8.29 -9.19
C PHE A 574 -6.45 8.34 -9.40
N ASP A 575 -7.05 7.28 -9.95
CA ASP A 575 -8.49 7.21 -10.23
C ASP A 575 -9.28 7.33 -8.90
N ARG A 576 -8.85 6.65 -7.84
CA ARG A 576 -9.46 6.70 -6.50
C ARG A 576 -9.37 8.08 -5.86
N GLU A 577 -8.19 8.72 -5.88
CA GLU A 577 -8.02 10.06 -5.32
C GLU A 577 -8.73 11.12 -6.18
N ALA A 578 -8.71 10.99 -7.51
CA ALA A 578 -9.46 11.85 -8.42
C ALA A 578 -10.97 11.77 -8.17
N THR A 579 -11.54 10.56 -8.03
CA THR A 579 -12.94 10.39 -7.61
C THR A 579 -13.20 11.01 -6.24
N ARG A 580 -12.30 10.85 -5.26
CA ARG A 580 -12.44 11.49 -3.95
C ARG A 580 -12.44 13.03 -4.05
N GLN A 581 -11.56 13.62 -4.87
CA GLN A 581 -11.52 15.07 -5.08
C GLN A 581 -12.77 15.58 -5.80
N LEU A 582 -13.27 14.86 -6.81
CA LEU A 582 -14.52 15.21 -7.51
C LEU A 582 -15.72 15.14 -6.55
N ASN A 583 -15.87 14.05 -5.81
CA ASN A 583 -16.94 13.91 -4.81
C ASN A 583 -16.86 15.00 -3.73
N SER A 584 -15.65 15.39 -3.31
CA SER A 584 -15.46 16.49 -2.36
C SER A 584 -15.79 17.87 -2.97
N ALA A 585 -15.55 18.07 -4.27
CA ALA A 585 -15.98 19.27 -4.97
C ALA A 585 -17.51 19.33 -5.14
N GLU A 586 -18.16 18.21 -5.41
CA GLU A 586 -19.62 18.09 -5.45
C GLU A 586 -20.24 18.32 -4.05
N GLU A 587 -19.66 17.76 -2.99
CA GLU A 587 -20.07 18.03 -1.60
C GLU A 587 -19.98 19.53 -1.25
N LYS A 588 -18.98 20.23 -1.79
CA LYS A 588 -18.81 21.69 -1.59
C LYS A 588 -19.84 22.55 -2.34
N LEU A 589 -20.52 22.00 -3.36
CA LEU A 589 -21.62 22.67 -4.05
C LEU A 589 -22.95 22.59 -3.29
N ILE A 590 -23.05 21.76 -2.24
CA ILE A 590 -24.26 21.59 -1.44
C ILE A 590 -24.48 22.85 -0.57
N PRO A 591 -25.60 23.59 -0.74
CA PRO A 591 -25.94 24.69 0.14
C PRO A 591 -26.47 24.16 1.48
N TYR A 592 -25.63 24.20 2.51
CA TYR A 592 -26.09 24.00 3.90
C TYR A 592 -26.70 25.31 4.43
N ASP A 593 -27.92 25.23 4.94
CA ASP A 593 -28.66 26.30 5.63
C ASP A 593 -28.52 26.24 7.16
N ASP A 594 -28.12 25.07 7.69
CA ASP A 594 -27.72 24.87 9.09
C ASP A 594 -26.70 25.95 9.55
N ILE A 595 -27.03 26.72 10.59
CA ILE A 595 -26.11 27.73 11.14
C ILE A 595 -24.81 27.09 11.64
N LEU A 596 -24.91 25.96 12.35
CA LEU A 596 -23.79 25.20 12.87
C LEU A 596 -24.03 23.71 12.66
N ARG A 597 -23.09 23.04 11.99
CA ARG A 597 -23.13 21.62 11.68
C ARG A 597 -21.86 20.91 12.16
N TYR A 598 -22.02 19.93 13.03
CA TYR A 598 -20.94 19.07 13.50
C TYR A 598 -20.52 18.05 12.42
N PRO A 599 -19.26 17.60 12.39
CA PRO A 599 -18.85 16.54 11.47
C PRO A 599 -19.42 15.19 11.91
N THR A 600 -19.51 14.23 10.98
CA THR A 600 -20.10 12.90 11.23
C THR A 600 -19.29 12.06 12.22
N ASP A 601 -17.99 12.28 12.31
CA ASP A 601 -17.02 11.63 13.20
C ASP A 601 -16.78 12.40 14.51
N TRP A 602 -17.63 13.38 14.84
CA TRP A 602 -17.52 14.18 16.08
C TRP A 602 -17.44 13.37 17.39
N PRO A 603 -18.18 12.25 17.58
CA PRO A 603 -18.05 11.44 18.79
C PRO A 603 -16.65 10.84 18.95
N ASP A 604 -16.06 10.35 17.87
CA ASP A 604 -14.73 9.73 17.87
C ASP A 604 -13.63 10.78 18.09
N ILE A 605 -13.73 11.91 17.40
CA ILE A 605 -12.86 13.09 17.62
C ILE A 605 -12.93 13.53 19.10
N SER A 606 -14.12 13.59 19.68
CA SER A 606 -14.31 13.99 21.08
C SER A 606 -13.69 12.98 22.05
N ALA A 607 -13.91 11.68 21.82
CA ALA A 607 -13.39 10.62 22.67
C ALA A 607 -11.85 10.52 22.64
N ILE A 608 -11.25 10.64 21.45
CA ILE A 608 -9.79 10.71 21.30
C ILE A 608 -9.24 11.89 22.09
N ARG A 609 -9.84 13.08 21.97
CA ARG A 609 -9.38 14.27 22.69
C ARG A 609 -9.55 14.18 24.19
N ASP A 610 -10.65 13.64 24.68
CA ASP A 610 -10.84 13.43 26.12
C ASP A 610 -9.80 12.44 26.67
N GLN A 611 -9.44 11.39 25.92
CA GLN A 611 -8.36 10.47 26.29
C GLN A 611 -6.98 11.13 26.25
N THR A 612 -6.66 11.85 25.18
CA THR A 612 -5.38 12.55 24.98
C THR A 612 -5.16 13.61 26.06
N VAL A 613 -6.14 14.49 26.30
CA VAL A 613 -6.11 15.49 27.37
C VAL A 613 -6.08 14.86 28.77
N ALA A 614 -6.72 13.69 28.97
CA ALA A 614 -6.63 12.97 30.25
C ALA A 614 -5.26 12.30 30.47
N GLN A 615 -4.61 11.81 29.41
CA GLN A 615 -3.25 11.26 29.45
C GLN A 615 -2.21 12.38 29.70
N GLU A 616 -2.35 13.52 29.04
CA GLU A 616 -1.51 14.71 29.27
C GLU A 616 -1.63 15.26 30.70
N ARG A 617 -2.85 15.24 31.26
CA ARG A 617 -3.10 15.62 32.66
C ARG A 617 -2.72 14.52 33.67
N GLY A 618 -2.24 13.36 33.21
CA GLY A 618 -2.01 12.18 34.05
C GLY A 618 -0.82 11.33 33.60
N ILE A 619 0.39 11.81 33.96
CA ILE A 619 1.69 11.11 34.12
C ILE A 619 1.88 9.83 33.28
N GLY A 620 2.88 9.86 32.40
CA GLY A 620 3.17 8.87 31.35
C GLY A 620 3.16 7.38 31.75
N THR A 621 2.88 6.54 30.75
CA THR A 621 2.46 5.14 30.89
C THR A 621 3.48 4.19 31.50
N GLU A 622 4.78 4.42 31.34
CA GLU A 622 5.82 3.56 31.94
C GLU A 622 6.01 3.85 33.42
N GLU A 623 6.02 5.13 33.79
CA GLU A 623 6.15 5.56 35.18
C GLU A 623 4.91 5.21 36.01
N ARG A 624 3.75 5.04 35.36
CA ARG A 624 2.51 4.52 35.96
C ARG A 624 2.68 3.16 36.62
N ALA A 625 3.63 2.31 36.18
CA ALA A 625 3.87 1.01 36.81
C ALA A 625 4.52 1.14 38.19
N ILE A 626 5.54 2.00 38.33
CA ILE A 626 6.24 2.26 39.60
C ILE A 626 5.39 3.19 40.48
N GLN A 627 4.72 4.17 39.89
CA GLN A 627 3.74 5.01 40.58
C GLN A 627 2.58 4.15 41.13
N ALA A 628 2.11 3.12 40.42
CA ALA A 628 1.10 2.19 40.95
C ALA A 628 1.61 1.36 42.15
N GLN A 629 2.90 1.00 42.19
CA GLN A 629 3.51 0.39 43.38
C GLN A 629 3.56 1.38 44.56
N LEU A 630 3.88 2.65 44.30
CA LEU A 630 3.89 3.75 45.27
C LEU A 630 2.50 4.21 45.72
N GLU A 631 1.48 4.06 44.89
CA GLU A 631 0.08 4.36 45.21
C GLU A 631 -0.69 3.17 45.77
N ARG A 632 -0.11 1.96 45.73
CA ARG A 632 -0.66 0.76 46.39
C ARG A 632 -0.88 1.08 47.87
N LYS A 633 -2.09 0.86 48.35
CA LYS A 633 -2.41 1.03 49.76
C LYS A 633 -1.85 -0.12 50.56
N LEU A 634 -1.06 0.19 51.58
CA LEU A 634 -0.63 -0.80 52.54
C LEU A 634 -1.81 -1.20 53.46
N PRO A 635 -1.86 -2.45 53.94
CA PRO A 635 -2.76 -2.86 55.03
C PRO A 635 -2.36 -2.16 56.34
N GLU A 636 -2.86 -2.62 57.49
CA GLU A 636 -2.40 -2.07 58.78
C GLU A 636 -0.89 -2.31 58.96
N VAL A 637 -0.12 -1.23 58.97
CA VAL A 637 1.31 -1.23 59.29
C VAL A 637 1.44 -0.75 60.73
N LYS A 638 1.73 -1.67 61.64
CA LYS A 638 1.93 -1.40 63.07
C LYS A 638 3.39 -1.68 63.43
N LEU A 639 4.18 -0.62 63.51
CA LEU A 639 5.57 -0.66 63.94
C LEU A 639 5.62 -0.13 65.37
N ASP A 640 6.01 -0.96 66.33
CA ASP A 640 6.19 -0.59 67.73
C ASP A 640 7.66 -0.80 68.12
N ASN A 641 8.45 0.28 68.15
CA ASN A 641 9.86 0.26 68.56
C ASN A 641 10.74 -0.76 67.77
N ILE A 642 10.51 -0.86 66.45
CA ILE A 642 11.23 -1.76 65.55
C ILE A 642 12.46 -1.05 64.98
N GLY A 643 13.59 -1.76 64.81
CA GLY A 643 14.81 -1.18 64.24
C GLY A 643 14.61 -0.75 62.78
N PHE A 644 15.13 0.42 62.40
CA PHE A 644 14.94 0.99 61.06
C PHE A 644 15.34 0.03 59.91
N THR A 645 16.38 -0.80 60.11
CA THR A 645 16.76 -1.85 59.14
C THR A 645 15.63 -2.85 58.87
N ASP A 646 15.01 -3.38 59.93
CA ASP A 646 13.91 -4.35 59.81
C ASP A 646 12.66 -3.73 59.17
N VAL A 647 12.45 -2.43 59.39
CA VAL A 647 11.37 -1.68 58.74
C VAL A 647 11.60 -1.55 57.24
N ILE A 648 12.84 -1.32 56.78
CA ILE A 648 13.13 -1.25 55.34
C ILE A 648 12.98 -2.63 54.67
N GLU A 649 13.41 -3.73 55.30
CA GLU A 649 13.16 -5.09 54.79
C GLU A 649 11.66 -5.40 54.72
N PHE A 650 10.89 -5.08 55.77
CA PHE A 650 9.43 -5.21 55.76
C PHE A 650 8.77 -4.41 54.62
N LEU A 651 9.24 -3.17 54.38
CA LEU A 651 8.73 -2.37 53.26
C LEU A 651 9.12 -2.96 51.90
N ARG A 652 10.30 -3.58 51.77
CA ARG A 652 10.72 -4.30 50.56
C ARG A 652 9.81 -5.50 50.29
N ASP A 653 9.57 -6.34 51.29
CA ASP A 653 8.73 -7.55 51.19
C ASP A 653 7.27 -7.23 50.85
N VAL A 654 6.69 -6.18 51.47
CA VAL A 654 5.28 -5.84 51.27
C VAL A 654 5.03 -5.06 49.97
N SER A 655 5.99 -4.22 49.54
CA SER A 655 5.85 -3.43 48.31
C SER A 655 6.33 -4.15 47.04
N GLY A 656 7.34 -5.02 47.15
CA GLY A 656 8.07 -5.59 46.02
C GLY A 656 9.01 -4.60 45.32
N ALA A 657 9.24 -3.41 45.88
CA ALA A 657 10.11 -2.39 45.29
C ALA A 657 11.59 -2.63 45.64
N ASN A 658 12.48 -2.38 44.67
CA ASN A 658 13.93 -2.46 44.91
C ASN A 658 14.40 -1.24 45.71
N ILE A 659 14.61 -1.39 47.01
CA ILE A 659 15.03 -0.30 47.92
C ILE A 659 16.52 -0.43 48.25
N PHE A 660 17.27 0.64 47.96
CA PHE A 660 18.66 0.87 48.36
C PHE A 660 18.73 1.95 49.46
N VAL A 661 19.63 1.79 50.43
CA VAL A 661 19.78 2.75 51.55
C VAL A 661 21.25 3.14 51.68
N ASN A 662 21.55 4.44 51.61
CA ASN A 662 22.90 4.97 51.82
C ASN A 662 23.22 5.07 53.33
N TRP A 663 23.42 3.92 53.97
CA TRP A 663 23.73 3.84 55.40
C TRP A 663 24.89 4.74 55.84
N LYS A 664 25.90 4.94 54.98
CA LYS A 664 27.05 5.81 55.28
C LYS A 664 26.65 7.28 55.45
N ALA A 665 25.67 7.76 54.67
CA ALA A 665 25.13 9.11 54.81
C ALA A 665 24.20 9.25 56.01
N LEU A 666 23.44 8.20 56.35
CA LEU A 666 22.56 8.14 57.51
C LEU A 666 23.35 8.12 58.84
N GLU A 667 24.35 7.25 58.94
CA GLU A 667 25.23 7.13 60.11
C GLU A 667 25.99 8.45 60.36
N ALA A 668 26.47 9.12 59.29
CA ALA A 668 27.10 10.44 59.38
C ALA A 668 26.13 11.56 59.84
N ALA A 669 24.83 11.37 59.68
CA ALA A 669 23.78 12.26 60.14
C ALA A 669 23.21 11.91 61.53
N GLY A 670 23.81 10.93 62.22
CA GLY A 670 23.41 10.51 63.57
C GLY A 670 22.23 9.54 63.61
N ILE A 671 21.93 8.86 62.50
CA ILE A 671 20.84 7.89 62.39
C ILE A 671 21.44 6.49 62.28
N ASP A 672 21.12 5.62 63.25
CA ASP A 672 21.66 4.26 63.35
C ASP A 672 20.74 3.24 62.65
N ARG A 673 21.31 2.10 62.25
CA ARG A 673 20.59 0.94 61.68
C ARG A 673 19.48 0.41 62.59
N ASN A 674 19.66 0.57 63.90
CA ASN A 674 18.73 0.15 64.94
C ASN A 674 17.89 1.29 65.51
N SER A 675 17.90 2.49 64.89
CA SER A 675 17.04 3.60 65.30
C SER A 675 15.57 3.15 65.37
N PRO A 676 14.88 3.32 66.52
CA PRO A 676 13.57 2.72 66.73
C PRO A 676 12.46 3.50 66.02
N VAL A 677 11.71 2.79 65.17
CA VAL A 677 10.55 3.31 64.45
C VAL A 677 9.28 2.92 65.19
N SER A 678 8.47 3.91 65.55
CA SER A 678 7.15 3.70 66.15
C SER A 678 6.09 4.45 65.35
N VAL A 679 5.39 3.77 64.45
CA VAL A 679 4.36 4.35 63.58
C VAL A 679 3.24 3.33 63.37
N ARG A 680 1.98 3.79 63.51
CA ARG A 680 0.79 3.00 63.18
C ARG A 680 0.04 3.66 62.02
N LEU A 681 0.00 2.99 60.88
CA LEU A 681 -0.63 3.47 59.64
C LEU A 681 -1.71 2.49 59.19
N TYR A 682 -2.84 3.00 58.70
CA TYR A 682 -3.94 2.19 58.20
C TYR A 682 -4.45 2.73 56.86
N ASN A 683 -4.53 1.87 55.84
CA ASN A 683 -5.12 2.18 54.53
C ASN A 683 -4.44 3.36 53.80
N VAL A 684 -3.11 3.50 53.94
CA VAL A 684 -2.29 4.61 53.43
C VAL A 684 -1.50 4.17 52.19
N LYS A 685 -1.32 5.06 51.19
CA LYS A 685 -0.45 4.82 50.02
C LYS A 685 0.99 4.52 50.46
N PHE A 686 1.69 3.58 49.79
CA PHE A 686 3.08 3.21 50.09
C PHE A 686 4.02 4.42 50.10
N SER A 687 3.90 5.35 49.14
CA SER A 687 4.67 6.60 49.10
C SER A 687 4.51 7.44 50.38
N LYS A 688 3.27 7.61 50.84
CA LYS A 688 2.96 8.40 52.05
C LYS A 688 3.39 7.66 53.32
N ALA A 689 3.31 6.33 53.35
CA ALA A 689 3.83 5.53 54.44
C ALA A 689 5.36 5.61 54.54
N LEU A 690 6.06 5.49 53.41
CA LEU A 690 7.51 5.68 53.31
C LEU A 690 7.92 7.07 53.78
N THR A 691 7.24 8.13 53.33
CA THR A 691 7.51 9.50 53.82
C THR A 691 7.33 9.61 55.34
N ILE A 692 6.26 9.06 55.93
CA ILE A 692 6.03 9.17 57.39
C ILE A 692 7.07 8.35 58.18
N ILE A 693 7.50 7.20 57.65
CA ILE A 693 8.55 6.36 58.26
C ILE A 693 9.93 7.04 58.19
N LEU A 694 10.24 7.72 57.09
CA LEU A 694 11.48 8.51 56.97
C LEU A 694 11.44 9.78 57.84
N ASP A 695 10.29 10.43 57.97
CA ASP A 695 10.10 11.62 58.81
C ASP A 695 10.19 11.27 60.31
N SER A 696 9.70 10.11 60.75
CA SER A 696 9.79 9.68 62.16
C SER A 696 11.20 9.27 62.60
N VAL A 697 12.10 8.99 61.65
CA VAL A 697 13.53 8.67 61.88
C VAL A 697 14.43 9.89 61.58
N SER A 698 13.89 10.94 60.96
CA SER A 698 14.63 12.17 60.66
C SER A 698 15.01 12.95 61.93
N THR A 699 16.21 13.53 61.92
CA THR A 699 16.66 14.41 63.01
C THR A 699 16.40 15.89 62.66
N PRO A 700 16.33 16.81 63.63
CA PRO A 700 16.15 18.25 63.36
C PRO A 700 17.25 18.84 62.45
N THR A 701 18.43 18.21 62.43
CA THR A 701 19.60 18.60 61.63
C THR A 701 19.70 17.86 60.30
N ALA A 702 19.07 16.68 60.14
CA ALA A 702 19.12 15.89 58.92
C ALA A 702 17.76 15.24 58.63
N LYS A 703 17.03 15.81 57.67
CA LYS A 703 15.83 15.19 57.09
C LYS A 703 16.24 14.06 56.16
N LEU A 704 15.57 12.92 56.29
CA LEU A 704 15.66 11.81 55.35
C LEU A 704 14.71 12.02 54.17
N GLY A 705 15.09 11.50 53.02
CA GLY A 705 14.24 11.46 51.83
C GLY A 705 14.49 10.19 51.02
N TYR A 706 13.83 10.11 49.87
CA TYR A 706 14.12 9.09 48.87
C TYR A 706 14.08 9.71 47.47
N THR A 707 14.86 9.14 46.56
CA THR A 707 14.76 9.38 45.12
C THR A 707 14.55 8.05 44.40
N ILE A 708 14.09 8.10 43.14
CA ILE A 708 13.90 6.92 42.30
C ILE A 708 14.85 7.06 41.11
N ASP A 709 15.77 6.12 40.96
CA ASP A 709 16.76 6.10 39.88
C ASP A 709 16.87 4.70 39.29
N GLU A 710 16.76 4.58 37.96
CA GLU A 710 16.80 3.31 37.20
C GLU A 710 15.98 2.13 37.79
N GLY A 711 14.83 2.42 38.40
CA GLY A 711 13.95 1.42 39.03
C GLY A 711 14.30 1.05 40.48
N VAL A 712 15.25 1.76 41.10
CA VAL A 712 15.66 1.61 42.50
C VAL A 712 15.22 2.83 43.32
N ILE A 713 14.59 2.58 44.48
CA ILE A 713 14.27 3.59 45.48
C ILE A 713 15.52 3.79 46.35
N SER A 714 16.23 4.91 46.17
CA SER A 714 17.43 5.25 46.95
C SER A 714 17.07 6.16 48.13
N ILE A 715 17.24 5.66 49.36
CA ILE A 715 17.00 6.38 50.60
C ILE A 715 18.32 6.96 51.12
N SER A 716 18.35 8.28 51.36
CA SER A 716 19.50 8.98 51.94
C SER A 716 19.06 10.28 52.66
N THR A 717 20.02 11.07 53.16
CA THR A 717 19.74 12.39 53.74
C THR A 717 19.42 13.41 52.66
N GLY A 718 18.59 14.41 52.96
CA GLY A 718 18.22 15.45 51.99
C GLY A 718 19.42 16.24 51.44
N GLU A 719 20.51 16.36 52.20
CA GLU A 719 21.75 17.00 51.75
C GLU A 719 22.59 16.08 50.82
N ASP A 720 22.45 14.76 50.92
CA ASP A 720 23.08 13.79 50.03
C ASP A 720 22.25 13.60 48.74
N LEU A 721 20.93 13.53 48.87
CA LEU A 721 20.00 13.46 47.73
C LEU A 721 20.03 14.71 46.86
N SER A 722 20.23 15.90 47.45
CA SER A 722 20.42 17.14 46.70
C SER A 722 21.79 17.27 46.03
N LYS A 723 22.78 16.44 46.40
CA LYS A 723 24.06 16.32 45.67
C LYS A 723 23.95 15.39 44.45
N ASN A 724 22.93 14.53 44.38
CA ASN A 724 22.66 13.71 43.21
C ASN A 724 21.97 14.54 42.10
N VAL A 725 22.77 15.39 41.45
CA VAL A 725 22.36 16.15 40.26
C VAL A 725 22.88 15.49 38.99
N LEU A 726 22.00 15.39 38.00
CA LEU A 726 22.33 14.94 36.66
C LEU A 726 22.56 16.16 35.76
N THR A 727 23.37 16.04 34.71
CA THR A 727 23.40 17.04 33.63
C THR A 727 22.79 16.44 32.38
N ARG A 728 21.74 17.07 31.85
CA ARG A 728 21.04 16.63 30.64
C ARG A 728 20.96 17.78 29.64
N VAL A 729 21.00 17.43 28.35
CA VAL A 729 20.91 18.38 27.24
C VAL A 729 19.52 18.28 26.62
N TYR A 730 18.85 19.42 26.45
CA TYR A 730 17.52 19.54 25.87
C TYR A 730 17.60 20.41 24.62
N ASP A 731 17.18 19.90 23.47
CA ASP A 731 17.05 20.71 22.26
C ASP A 731 15.74 21.52 22.32
N ILE A 732 15.83 22.84 22.09
CA ILE A 732 14.69 23.77 22.06
C ILE A 732 14.61 24.52 20.73
N ARG A 733 15.31 24.05 19.68
CA ARG A 733 15.35 24.71 18.36
C ARG A 733 13.99 24.78 17.68
N ASP A 734 13.12 23.83 17.98
CA ASP A 734 11.70 23.79 17.61
C ASP A 734 10.88 24.88 18.32
N LEU A 735 11.14 25.11 19.61
CA LEU A 735 10.45 26.10 20.43
C LEU A 735 10.86 27.55 20.12
N ILE A 736 12.10 27.78 19.66
CA ILE A 736 12.62 29.13 19.35
C ILE A 736 12.43 29.55 17.89
N ILE A 737 11.62 28.83 17.12
CA ILE A 737 11.13 29.29 15.82
C ILE A 737 10.13 30.43 16.07
N ASP A 738 10.43 31.58 15.48
CA ASP A 738 9.52 32.71 15.36
C ASP A 738 8.52 32.45 14.23
N ILE A 739 7.24 32.67 14.50
CA ILE A 739 6.14 32.39 13.58
C ILE A 739 5.54 33.76 13.22
N PRO A 740 5.81 34.29 12.02
CA PRO A 740 5.39 35.65 11.67
C PRO A 740 3.86 35.73 11.52
N ASP A 741 3.28 36.79 12.07
CA ASP A 741 1.89 37.16 11.85
C ASP A 741 1.75 38.01 10.58
N PHE A 742 0.92 37.56 9.65
CA PHE A 742 0.68 38.27 8.39
C PHE A 742 -0.49 39.25 8.54
N THR A 743 -0.21 40.41 9.16
CA THR A 743 -1.26 41.41 9.47
C THR A 743 -1.64 42.31 8.29
N ASP A 744 -0.74 42.49 7.33
CA ASP A 744 -0.90 43.30 6.11
C ASP A 744 -1.73 42.57 5.02
N ALA A 745 -2.96 42.20 5.34
CA ALA A 745 -3.90 41.63 4.37
C ALA A 745 -4.38 42.71 3.38
N PRO A 746 -4.26 42.49 2.06
CA PRO A 746 -4.65 43.46 1.04
C PRO A 746 -6.17 43.58 0.90
N ASP A 747 -6.68 44.80 0.65
CA ASP A 747 -8.11 45.08 0.47
C ASP A 747 -8.50 45.28 -0.98
N PHE A 748 -9.62 44.66 -1.40
CA PHE A 748 -10.26 44.98 -2.68
C PHE A 748 -10.88 46.39 -2.64
N ASN A 749 -10.21 47.38 -3.21
CA ASN A 749 -10.73 48.74 -3.31
C ASN A 749 -10.40 49.37 -4.67
N LEU A 750 -11.42 49.89 -5.37
CA LEU A 750 -11.26 50.64 -6.63
C LEU A 750 -10.37 51.89 -6.47
N GLN A 751 -10.40 52.50 -5.28
CA GLN A 751 -9.82 53.83 -5.03
C GLN A 751 -8.29 53.81 -4.87
N SER A 752 -7.67 52.65 -4.67
CA SER A 752 -6.21 52.49 -4.65
C SER A 752 -5.58 52.83 -6.01
N THR A 753 -6.27 52.52 -7.11
CA THR A 753 -5.81 52.83 -8.47
C THR A 753 -5.85 54.34 -8.75
N SER A 754 -6.90 55.05 -8.31
CA SER A 754 -7.07 56.48 -8.56
C SER A 754 -6.14 57.38 -7.76
N ASN A 755 -5.76 56.98 -6.54
CA ASN A 755 -4.94 57.81 -5.65
C ASN A 755 -3.46 57.91 -6.07
N SER A 756 -3.03 57.17 -7.10
CA SER A 756 -1.70 57.32 -7.70
C SER A 756 -1.53 58.61 -8.51
N GLN A 757 -2.62 59.34 -8.82
CA GLN A 757 -2.57 60.55 -9.65
C GLN A 757 -3.44 61.70 -9.10
N GLY A 758 -3.26 62.06 -7.81
CA GLY A 758 -4.03 63.14 -7.20
C GLY A 758 -3.52 63.68 -5.86
N GLY A 759 -2.27 64.19 -5.79
CA GLY A 759 -1.71 64.66 -4.52
C GLY A 759 -0.47 65.56 -4.57
N GLY A 760 -0.64 66.83 -4.94
CA GLY A 760 0.13 67.95 -4.36
C GLY A 760 1.62 68.15 -4.71
N GLY A 761 1.90 68.90 -5.78
CA GLY A 761 2.85 70.04 -5.73
C GLY A 761 4.35 69.79 -5.94
N GLY A 762 4.89 70.34 -7.04
CA GLY A 762 6.25 70.92 -7.04
C GLY A 762 7.31 70.36 -8.01
N GLY A 763 7.20 70.72 -9.30
CA GLY A 763 8.36 71.02 -10.15
C GLY A 763 9.22 69.87 -10.73
N GLY A 764 9.39 69.88 -12.06
CA GLY A 764 10.65 69.44 -12.70
C GLY A 764 10.63 68.10 -13.45
N GLY A 765 10.17 68.16 -14.70
CA GLY A 765 10.34 67.20 -15.81
C GLY A 765 11.26 65.97 -15.68
N GLY A 766 10.69 64.82 -16.02
CA GLY A 766 11.40 63.57 -16.34
C GLY A 766 10.39 62.48 -16.69
N GLY A 767 10.33 62.05 -17.96
CA GLY A 767 9.31 61.11 -18.42
C GLY A 767 9.50 59.70 -17.85
N GLY A 768 8.44 59.13 -17.29
CA GLY A 768 8.34 57.72 -16.89
C GLY A 768 6.98 57.17 -17.27
N GLY A 769 6.94 56.00 -17.92
CA GLY A 769 5.70 55.32 -18.26
C GLY A 769 5.04 54.76 -17.00
N GLY A 770 3.92 55.34 -16.59
CA GLY A 770 3.13 54.84 -15.47
C GLY A 770 2.33 53.60 -15.84
N GLY A 771 2.79 52.43 -15.43
CA GLY A 771 1.94 51.24 -15.35
C GLY A 771 1.01 51.36 -14.15
N GLY A 772 -0.29 51.17 -14.34
CA GLY A 772 -1.27 51.20 -13.25
C GLY A 772 -0.92 50.16 -12.17
N GLY A 773 -0.73 50.62 -10.93
CA GLY A 773 -0.40 49.75 -9.81
C GLY A 773 -1.58 48.89 -9.39
N GLY A 774 -1.61 47.63 -9.82
CA GLY A 774 -2.48 46.60 -9.25
C GLY A 774 -1.89 46.01 -7.96
N LEU A 775 -2.67 45.16 -7.28
CA LEU A 775 -2.35 44.55 -5.98
C LEU A 775 -1.12 43.63 -5.97
N PHE A 776 -0.69 43.18 -7.15
CA PHE A 776 0.53 42.41 -7.37
C PHE A 776 1.70 43.25 -7.92
N SER A 777 1.51 44.56 -8.11
CA SER A 777 2.61 45.49 -8.39
C SER A 777 3.49 45.60 -7.15
N GLY A 778 4.71 45.06 -7.24
CA GLY A 778 5.54 44.74 -6.08
C GLY A 778 5.56 45.81 -4.99
N SER A 779 5.10 45.43 -3.80
CA SER A 779 5.26 46.20 -2.55
C SER A 779 6.75 46.27 -2.19
N ASN A 780 7.45 47.18 -2.85
CA ASN A 780 8.83 47.57 -2.55
C ASN A 780 8.86 49.04 -2.10
N SER A 781 7.86 49.41 -1.29
CA SER A 781 7.64 50.76 -0.77
C SER A 781 7.68 50.79 0.76
N GLY A 782 8.89 50.84 1.31
CA GLY A 782 9.19 51.64 2.50
C GLY A 782 8.63 51.24 3.87
N ALA A 783 7.72 50.27 3.97
CA ALA A 783 7.31 49.66 5.25
C ALA A 783 8.43 48.73 5.77
N ALA A 784 9.56 49.32 6.16
CA ALA A 784 10.68 48.62 6.75
C ALA A 784 10.32 48.12 8.16
N ASN A 785 9.75 46.90 8.20
CA ASN A 785 9.81 45.93 9.27
C ASN A 785 9.60 46.49 10.70
N LYS A 786 8.35 46.45 11.17
CA LYS A 786 8.02 46.57 12.60
C LYS A 786 7.49 45.27 13.22
N ASP A 787 7.43 44.21 12.43
CA ASP A 787 7.14 42.84 12.86
C ASP A 787 8.46 42.08 13.04
N VAL A 788 9.36 42.67 13.83
CA VAL A 788 10.46 41.93 14.43
C VAL A 788 9.84 41.12 15.57
N GLY A 789 9.40 39.91 15.25
CA GLY A 789 9.06 38.91 16.25
C GLY A 789 10.24 38.70 17.21
N LYS A 790 9.94 38.18 18.40
CA LYS A 790 10.91 38.12 19.51
C LYS A 790 12.23 37.55 19.03
N SER A 791 13.33 38.25 19.35
CA SER A 791 14.64 37.81 18.86
C SER A 791 14.93 36.39 19.38
N ARG A 792 15.67 35.58 18.63
CA ARG A 792 16.01 34.21 19.07
C ARG A 792 16.60 34.19 20.49
N THR A 793 17.40 35.21 20.84
CA THR A 793 17.96 35.39 22.19
C THR A 793 16.89 35.66 23.24
N GLU A 794 15.91 36.52 22.95
CA GLU A 794 14.77 36.83 23.82
C GLU A 794 13.84 35.63 24.01
N LEU A 795 13.58 34.83 22.97
CA LEU A 795 12.84 33.57 23.09
C LEU A 795 13.57 32.54 23.96
N ILE A 796 14.90 32.48 23.88
CA ILE A 796 15.73 31.64 24.75
C ILE A 796 15.65 32.13 26.20
N GLU A 797 15.71 33.45 26.42
CA GLU A 797 15.63 34.07 27.74
C GLU A 797 14.25 33.83 28.38
N ASP A 798 13.16 34.02 27.64
CA ASP A 798 11.79 33.71 28.06
C ASP A 798 11.63 32.24 28.48
N ILE A 799 12.12 31.29 27.66
CA ILE A 799 12.04 29.85 27.98
C ILE A 799 12.89 29.52 29.21
N THR A 800 14.10 30.09 29.31
CA THR A 800 15.01 29.88 30.45
C THR A 800 14.38 30.39 31.74
N LYS A 801 13.81 31.60 31.71
CA LYS A 801 13.10 32.21 32.82
C LYS A 801 11.86 31.44 33.22
N LEU A 802 11.04 31.00 32.25
CA LEU A 802 9.85 30.19 32.50
C LEU A 802 10.21 28.85 33.17
N ILE A 803 11.31 28.21 32.75
CA ILE A 803 11.85 27.00 33.41
C ILE A 803 12.27 27.32 34.85
N GLN A 804 13.00 28.42 35.08
CA GLN A 804 13.47 28.82 36.41
C GLN A 804 12.32 29.15 37.37
N GLU A 805 11.29 29.86 36.90
CA GLU A 805 10.12 30.25 37.70
C GLU A 805 9.19 29.05 37.98
N THR A 806 9.09 28.07 37.07
CA THR A 806 8.14 26.94 37.18
C THR A 806 8.75 25.69 37.81
N VAL A 807 10.02 25.37 37.54
CA VAL A 807 10.67 24.13 37.98
C VAL A 807 11.56 24.42 39.19
N ALA A 808 11.04 24.18 40.40
CA ALA A 808 11.76 24.28 41.67
C ALA A 808 12.58 25.59 41.84
N PRO A 809 11.91 26.77 41.88
CA PRO A 809 12.55 28.08 41.76
C PRO A 809 13.69 28.30 42.75
N ASP A 810 13.53 27.92 44.02
CA ASP A 810 14.55 28.13 45.07
C ASP A 810 15.86 27.33 44.86
N THR A 811 15.92 26.43 43.87
CA THR A 811 17.07 25.54 43.66
C THR A 811 18.12 26.07 42.68
N TRP A 812 17.80 27.07 41.86
CA TRP A 812 18.70 27.60 40.82
C TRP A 812 19.77 28.54 41.40
N ARG A 813 21.02 28.35 40.98
CA ARG A 813 22.17 29.17 41.43
C ARG A 813 22.04 30.66 41.11
N GLU A 814 21.31 30.99 40.05
CA GLU A 814 21.06 32.37 39.63
C GLU A 814 20.13 33.14 40.57
N VAL A 815 19.30 32.45 41.37
CA VAL A 815 18.46 33.05 42.42
C VAL A 815 18.93 32.73 43.85
N GLY A 816 20.14 32.18 43.99
CA GLY A 816 20.75 31.88 45.30
C GLY A 816 20.64 30.42 45.77
N GLY A 817 20.07 29.52 44.96
CA GLY A 817 20.09 28.08 45.22
C GLY A 817 21.48 27.46 45.08
N SER A 818 21.70 26.27 45.65
CA SER A 818 23.03 25.62 45.65
C SER A 818 23.26 24.64 44.49
N VAL A 819 22.19 24.04 43.94
CA VAL A 819 22.27 22.83 43.12
C VAL A 819 22.02 23.05 41.63
N GLY A 820 21.00 23.82 41.28
CA GLY A 820 20.51 23.95 39.89
C GLY A 820 21.37 24.91 39.05
N ALA A 821 21.69 24.52 37.82
CA ALA A 821 22.29 25.40 36.82
C ALA A 821 21.68 25.16 35.45
N ILE A 822 21.49 26.22 34.67
CA ILE A 822 21.03 26.17 33.28
C ILE A 822 21.98 26.99 32.41
N LYS A 823 22.28 26.49 31.21
CA LYS A 823 23.12 27.21 30.24
C LYS A 823 22.68 26.90 28.82
N GLU A 824 22.48 27.94 28.01
CA GLU A 824 22.26 27.78 26.58
C GLU A 824 23.58 27.54 25.83
N LEU A 825 23.50 26.72 24.78
CA LEU A 825 24.51 26.58 23.75
C LEU A 825 23.85 26.26 22.39
N SER A 826 23.78 27.23 21.49
CA SER A 826 23.36 27.04 20.08
C SER A 826 21.95 26.42 19.90
N GLY A 827 20.99 26.84 20.71
CA GLY A 827 19.61 26.36 20.75
C GLY A 827 19.40 25.10 21.59
N GLN A 828 20.38 24.70 22.39
CA GLN A 828 20.27 23.59 23.35
C GLN A 828 20.43 24.12 24.77
N LEU A 829 19.58 23.67 25.69
CA LEU A 829 19.68 23.94 27.12
C LEU A 829 20.44 22.80 27.79
N ILE A 830 21.62 23.11 28.33
CA ILE A 830 22.39 22.22 29.21
C ILE A 830 21.93 22.52 30.63
N VAL A 831 21.22 21.57 31.24
CA VAL A 831 20.63 21.73 32.58
C VAL A 831 21.27 20.74 33.54
N THR A 832 21.74 21.23 34.68
CA THR A 832 22.23 20.43 35.80
C THR A 832 21.28 20.55 36.98
N GLN A 833 20.59 19.48 37.36
CA GLN A 833 19.49 19.51 38.34
C GLN A 833 19.16 18.09 38.88
N THR A 834 18.31 17.97 39.91
CA THR A 834 17.89 16.65 40.45
C THR A 834 17.01 15.85 39.46
N PRO A 835 16.98 14.50 39.55
CA PRO A 835 16.19 13.65 38.64
C PRO A 835 14.68 13.96 38.62
N GLU A 836 14.10 14.36 39.75
CA GLU A 836 12.68 14.74 39.88
C GLU A 836 12.38 16.03 39.09
N ASN A 837 13.18 17.07 39.31
CA ASN A 837 13.07 18.34 38.60
C ASN A 837 13.32 18.19 37.10
N HIS A 838 14.19 17.26 36.68
CA HIS A 838 14.34 16.90 35.26
C HIS A 838 13.06 16.30 34.64
N ARG A 839 12.21 15.58 35.40
CA ARG A 839 10.91 15.10 34.91
C ARG A 839 9.93 16.26 34.74
N SER A 840 9.87 17.16 35.72
CA SER A 840 9.06 18.39 35.65
C SER A 840 9.45 19.28 34.46
N LEU A 841 10.75 19.40 34.18
CA LEU A 841 11.27 20.14 33.04
C LEU A 841 10.94 19.47 31.70
N VAL A 842 11.04 18.13 31.60
CA VAL A 842 10.59 17.39 30.41
C VAL A 842 9.10 17.61 30.16
N ALA A 843 8.27 17.50 31.20
CA ALA A 843 6.83 17.71 31.09
C ALA A 843 6.49 19.13 30.62
N LEU A 844 7.15 20.16 31.17
CA LEU A 844 6.98 21.56 30.75
C LEU A 844 7.40 21.77 29.28
N LEU A 845 8.59 21.29 28.88
CA LEU A 845 9.05 21.43 27.49
C LEU A 845 8.12 20.71 26.50
N GLU A 846 7.61 19.53 26.85
CA GLU A 846 6.70 18.78 25.99
C GLU A 846 5.34 19.48 25.84
N GLN A 847 4.81 20.08 26.92
CA GLN A 847 3.60 20.92 26.86
C GLN A 847 3.80 22.15 25.95
N LEU A 848 4.95 22.82 26.04
CA LEU A 848 5.28 23.96 25.16
C LEU A 848 5.41 23.53 23.69
N ARG A 849 6.05 22.38 23.42
CA ARG A 849 6.17 21.83 22.06
C ARG A 849 4.82 21.52 21.48
N GLU A 850 3.97 20.87 22.26
CA GLU A 850 2.66 20.48 21.79
C GLU A 850 1.80 21.70 21.45
N GLN A 851 1.79 22.73 22.29
CA GLN A 851 1.12 24.00 21.99
C GLN A 851 1.61 24.66 20.69
N LYS A 852 2.92 24.63 20.41
CA LYS A 852 3.49 25.13 19.14
C LYS A 852 3.29 24.19 17.95
N SER A 853 3.07 22.90 18.17
CA SER A 853 2.87 21.90 17.10
C SER A 853 1.45 21.90 16.51
N ILE A 854 0.47 22.47 17.22
CA ILE A 854 -0.93 22.54 16.79
C ILE A 854 -1.04 23.52 15.62
N GLN A 855 -1.50 23.00 14.48
CA GLN A 855 -1.88 23.78 13.32
C GLN A 855 -3.40 23.77 13.15
N VAL A 856 -3.95 24.84 12.57
CA VAL A 856 -5.34 24.93 12.16
C VAL A 856 -5.38 25.18 10.67
N THR A 857 -6.12 24.34 9.94
CA THR A 857 -6.51 24.66 8.58
C THR A 857 -7.91 25.26 8.57
N VAL A 858 -8.08 26.43 7.97
CA VAL A 858 -9.37 27.09 7.82
C VAL A 858 -9.75 27.10 6.35
N GLU A 859 -10.90 26.51 6.04
CA GLU A 859 -11.55 26.59 4.72
C GLU A 859 -12.75 27.52 4.83
N ALA A 860 -12.80 28.58 4.01
CA ALA A 860 -14.02 29.35 3.81
C ALA A 860 -14.66 28.94 2.48
N ARG A 861 -15.99 28.91 2.39
CA ARG A 861 -16.76 28.55 1.20
C ARG A 861 -17.71 29.68 0.86
N PHE A 862 -17.53 30.27 -0.32
CA PHE A 862 -18.44 31.23 -0.91
C PHE A 862 -19.26 30.50 -1.96
N LEU A 863 -20.52 30.21 -1.64
CA LEU A 863 -21.44 29.50 -2.52
C LEU A 863 -22.48 30.48 -3.05
N THR A 864 -22.46 30.76 -4.34
CA THR A 864 -23.48 31.55 -5.02
C THR A 864 -24.40 30.63 -5.81
N VAL A 865 -25.67 30.56 -5.40
CA VAL A 865 -26.75 29.91 -6.15
C VAL A 865 -27.55 30.98 -6.86
N GLN A 866 -27.71 30.87 -8.17
CA GLN A 866 -28.47 31.79 -8.99
C GLN A 866 -29.56 31.05 -9.77
N ARG A 867 -30.74 31.65 -9.85
CA ARG A 867 -31.89 31.19 -10.63
C ARG A 867 -32.48 32.35 -11.41
N ASN A 868 -32.45 32.24 -12.73
CA ASN A 868 -33.04 33.19 -13.67
C ASN A 868 -34.21 32.52 -14.38
N PHE A 869 -35.33 33.21 -14.51
CA PHE A 869 -36.54 32.74 -15.19
C PHE A 869 -37.14 33.85 -16.05
N LEU A 870 -37.56 33.50 -17.26
CA LEU A 870 -38.27 34.38 -18.18
C LEU A 870 -39.48 33.64 -18.76
N GLU A 871 -40.62 34.33 -18.74
CA GLU A 871 -41.80 34.03 -19.55
C GLU A 871 -42.10 35.28 -20.41
N ASP A 872 -42.22 35.14 -21.73
CA ASP A 872 -42.73 36.16 -22.65
C ASP A 872 -43.75 35.50 -23.57
N VAL A 873 -45.02 35.92 -23.47
CA VAL A 873 -46.11 35.41 -24.31
C VAL A 873 -46.93 36.60 -24.79
N GLY A 874 -47.05 36.75 -26.11
CA GLY A 874 -47.76 37.87 -26.71
C GLY A 874 -48.25 37.57 -28.14
N LEU A 875 -49.31 38.29 -28.51
CA LEU A 875 -49.97 38.23 -29.80
C LEU A 875 -50.32 39.66 -30.25
N ASP A 876 -49.55 40.21 -31.18
CA ASP A 876 -49.85 41.50 -31.79
C ASP A 876 -50.62 41.34 -33.09
N PHE A 877 -51.50 42.30 -33.34
CA PHE A 877 -52.31 42.43 -34.54
C PHE A 877 -52.20 43.87 -35.06
N ASP A 878 -51.75 44.04 -36.30
CA ASP A 878 -51.86 45.32 -37.00
C ASP A 878 -52.91 45.20 -38.10
N PHE A 879 -53.82 46.16 -38.14
CA PHE A 879 -54.93 46.23 -39.09
C PHE A 879 -54.76 47.43 -40.02
N ILE A 880 -54.80 47.20 -41.32
CA ILE A 880 -54.74 48.25 -42.35
C ILE A 880 -56.00 48.16 -43.21
N PHE A 881 -56.82 49.19 -43.18
CA PHE A 881 -58.06 49.30 -43.96
C PHE A 881 -57.85 50.17 -45.20
N ASN A 882 -57.87 49.56 -46.39
CA ASN A 882 -57.75 50.28 -47.67
C ASN A 882 -59.15 50.62 -48.23
N ILE A 883 -59.64 51.82 -47.94
CA ILE A 883 -60.99 52.24 -48.37
C ILE A 883 -60.98 52.69 -49.84
N ASN A 884 -61.02 51.72 -50.76
CA ASN A 884 -61.10 51.94 -52.21
C ASN A 884 -62.52 52.34 -52.65
N GLY A 885 -62.91 53.60 -52.43
CA GLY A 885 -64.15 54.16 -52.95
C GLY A 885 -64.08 54.49 -54.45
N SER A 886 -65.03 53.97 -55.24
CA SER A 886 -65.05 54.12 -56.72
C SER A 886 -65.15 55.57 -57.25
N ASN A 887 -65.43 56.56 -56.39
CA ASN A 887 -65.60 57.97 -56.78
C ASN A 887 -64.68 58.92 -55.99
N SER A 888 -63.49 59.17 -56.55
CA SER A 888 -62.72 60.45 -56.48
C SER A 888 -62.45 61.15 -55.13
N LYS A 889 -62.62 60.50 -53.97
CA LYS A 889 -61.96 60.89 -52.71
C LYS A 889 -61.30 59.68 -52.07
N LYS A 890 -60.01 59.48 -52.35
CA LYS A 890 -59.19 58.48 -51.64
C LYS A 890 -59.07 58.91 -50.18
N ILE A 891 -59.68 58.16 -49.27
CA ILE A 891 -59.38 58.25 -47.84
C ILE A 891 -58.04 57.54 -47.67
N SER A 892 -57.07 58.16 -47.01
CA SER A 892 -55.80 57.52 -46.67
C SER A 892 -56.06 56.25 -45.84
N PRO A 893 -55.24 55.18 -45.97
CA PRO A 893 -55.46 53.95 -45.22
C PRO A 893 -55.60 54.22 -43.73
N ILE A 894 -56.63 53.65 -43.10
CA ILE A 894 -56.75 53.67 -41.64
C ILE A 894 -55.86 52.56 -41.12
N VAL A 895 -54.87 52.93 -40.31
CA VAL A 895 -53.89 52.01 -39.72
C VAL A 895 -54.15 51.94 -38.21
N VAL A 896 -54.35 50.73 -37.70
CA VAL A 896 -54.49 50.44 -36.27
C VAL A 896 -53.41 49.43 -35.91
N ASN A 897 -52.31 49.92 -35.34
CA ASN A 897 -51.21 49.07 -34.89
C ASN A 897 -51.40 48.63 -33.44
N ASN A 898 -50.91 47.44 -33.11
CA ASN A 898 -50.72 47.00 -31.74
C ASN A 898 -49.23 46.83 -31.47
N ASP A 899 -48.50 47.94 -31.28
CA ASP A 899 -47.04 47.95 -31.04
C ASP A 899 -46.63 47.39 -29.65
N SER A 900 -47.48 46.59 -29.00
CA SER A 900 -47.35 46.17 -27.60
C SER A 900 -46.22 45.16 -27.35
N SER A 901 -45.76 44.46 -28.39
CA SER A 901 -44.50 43.70 -28.41
C SER A 901 -43.32 44.53 -27.93
N THR A 902 -43.18 45.77 -28.38
CA THR A 902 -42.00 46.59 -28.13
C THR A 902 -41.84 46.92 -26.64
N PHE A 903 -42.95 47.18 -25.95
CA PHE A 903 -42.98 47.39 -24.50
C PHE A 903 -42.63 46.10 -23.75
N THR A 904 -43.23 44.98 -24.14
CA THR A 904 -43.10 43.67 -23.48
C THR A 904 -41.84 42.88 -23.86
N LEU A 905 -40.94 43.43 -24.67
CA LEU A 905 -39.62 42.81 -24.91
C LEU A 905 -38.93 42.49 -23.58
N GLY A 906 -38.39 41.27 -23.52
CA GLY A 906 -38.06 40.54 -22.29
C GLY A 906 -37.36 41.42 -21.24
N PRO A 907 -38.03 41.70 -20.11
CA PRO A 907 -37.51 42.61 -19.11
C PRO A 907 -36.24 42.04 -18.47
N THR A 908 -35.27 42.90 -18.21
CA THR A 908 -34.09 42.57 -17.41
C THR A 908 -34.26 43.16 -16.02
N THR A 909 -34.13 42.33 -14.99
CA THR A 909 -34.02 42.84 -13.61
C THR A 909 -32.67 43.56 -13.44
N PRO A 910 -32.48 44.38 -12.39
CA PRO A 910 -31.17 44.96 -12.09
C PRO A 910 -30.15 43.94 -11.55
N LEU A 911 -30.50 42.65 -11.43
CA LEU A 911 -29.55 41.61 -11.01
C LEU A 911 -28.63 41.19 -12.17
N PRO A 912 -27.34 40.90 -11.89
CA PRO A 912 -26.43 40.34 -12.89
C PRO A 912 -27.00 39.03 -13.48
N GLY A 913 -26.77 38.76 -14.77
CA GLY A 913 -27.18 37.50 -15.41
C GLY A 913 -28.65 37.37 -15.80
N SER A 914 -29.45 38.44 -15.68
CA SER A 914 -30.85 38.45 -16.16
C SER A 914 -30.96 38.07 -17.65
N ILE A 915 -31.83 37.12 -17.98
CA ILE A 915 -31.89 36.48 -19.32
C ILE A 915 -32.85 37.17 -20.31
N GLY A 916 -33.55 38.24 -19.89
CA GLY A 916 -34.63 38.89 -20.63
C GLY A 916 -34.32 39.32 -22.07
N THR A 917 -33.12 39.86 -22.31
CA THR A 917 -32.71 40.35 -23.64
C THR A 917 -32.18 39.27 -24.58
N THR A 918 -31.84 38.09 -24.06
CA THR A 918 -31.03 37.09 -24.78
C THR A 918 -31.84 35.85 -25.18
N ALA A 919 -32.90 35.52 -24.45
CA ALA A 919 -33.77 34.40 -24.77
C ALA A 919 -34.86 34.81 -25.78
N GLN A 920 -34.85 34.17 -26.95
CA GLN A 920 -35.97 34.20 -27.90
C GLN A 920 -36.39 32.78 -28.24
N GLY A 921 -37.66 32.46 -27.98
CA GLY A 921 -38.28 31.18 -28.30
C GLY A 921 -38.95 31.19 -29.67
N LEU A 922 -40.24 30.86 -29.69
CA LEU A 922 -41.05 30.91 -30.90
C LEU A 922 -41.38 32.38 -31.25
N THR A 923 -41.03 32.78 -32.47
CA THR A 923 -41.57 33.99 -33.11
C THR A 923 -42.13 33.61 -34.47
N THR A 924 -43.42 33.86 -34.69
CA THR A 924 -44.09 33.57 -35.97
C THR A 924 -44.92 34.76 -36.40
N ALA A 925 -44.61 35.28 -37.60
CA ALA A 925 -45.40 36.33 -38.24
C ALA A 925 -46.22 35.73 -39.38
N ALA A 926 -47.47 36.18 -39.52
CA ALA A 926 -48.34 35.88 -40.65
C ALA A 926 -48.99 37.17 -41.15
N THR A 927 -49.04 37.35 -42.47
CA THR A 927 -49.69 38.51 -43.09
C THR A 927 -50.75 38.05 -44.07
N PHE A 928 -51.97 38.51 -43.86
CA PHE A 928 -53.11 38.31 -44.77
C PHE A 928 -53.31 39.60 -45.57
N LEU A 929 -53.41 39.48 -46.90
CA LEU A 929 -53.46 40.61 -47.83
C LEU A 929 -54.75 40.56 -48.67
N ASP A 930 -55.58 41.58 -48.51
CA ASP A 930 -56.79 41.87 -49.28
C ASP A 930 -57.07 43.39 -49.19
N ASP A 931 -58.28 43.87 -49.51
CA ASP A 931 -58.74 45.24 -49.18
C ASP A 931 -58.64 45.56 -47.65
N PHE A 932 -58.57 44.51 -46.82
CA PHE A 932 -58.20 44.53 -45.41
C PHE A 932 -56.92 43.72 -45.19
N GLN A 933 -55.84 44.38 -44.76
CA GLN A 933 -54.60 43.69 -44.40
C GLN A 933 -54.53 43.46 -42.88
N VAL A 934 -54.16 42.24 -42.50
CA VAL A 934 -53.88 41.84 -41.11
C VAL A 934 -52.46 41.33 -41.01
N ASN A 935 -51.63 41.97 -40.19
CA ASN A 935 -50.38 41.38 -39.72
C ASN A 935 -50.64 40.75 -38.35
N LEU A 936 -50.16 39.53 -38.15
CA LEU A 936 -50.20 38.80 -36.88
C LEU A 936 -48.77 38.45 -36.47
N LEU A 937 -48.39 38.78 -35.24
CA LEU A 937 -47.11 38.39 -34.64
C LEU A 937 -47.37 37.65 -33.32
N LEU A 938 -47.14 36.34 -33.31
CA LEU A 938 -47.10 35.52 -32.09
C LEU A 938 -45.65 35.45 -31.59
N ARG A 939 -45.45 35.73 -30.30
CA ARG A 939 -44.23 35.43 -29.56
C ARG A 939 -44.53 34.50 -28.39
N ALA A 940 -43.71 33.48 -28.19
CA ALA A 940 -43.73 32.63 -27.01
C ALA A 940 -42.32 32.17 -26.63
N THR A 941 -41.81 32.66 -25.51
CA THR A 941 -40.52 32.30 -24.93
C THR A 941 -40.72 31.88 -23.48
N GLN A 942 -40.21 30.71 -23.12
CA GLN A 942 -40.01 30.33 -21.73
C GLN A 942 -38.56 29.87 -21.58
N ALA A 943 -37.85 30.45 -20.63
CA ALA A 943 -36.45 30.12 -20.36
C ALA A 943 -36.20 30.07 -18.86
N SER A 944 -35.33 29.15 -18.44
CA SER A 944 -34.83 29.06 -17.08
C SER A 944 -33.36 28.70 -17.10
N GLN A 945 -32.58 29.38 -16.27
CA GLN A 945 -31.16 29.13 -16.06
C GLN A 945 -30.92 29.03 -14.56
N VAL A 946 -30.22 27.98 -14.15
CA VAL A 946 -29.77 27.78 -12.76
C VAL A 946 -28.26 27.64 -12.81
N SER A 947 -27.57 28.37 -11.95
CA SER A 947 -26.12 28.35 -11.81
C SER A 947 -25.76 28.17 -10.34
N THR A 948 -24.76 27.35 -10.06
CA THR A 948 -24.18 27.22 -8.72
C THR A 948 -22.67 27.33 -8.84
N VAL A 949 -22.09 28.32 -8.16
CA VAL A 949 -20.65 28.60 -8.19
C VAL A 949 -20.13 28.53 -6.77
N VAL A 950 -19.13 27.68 -6.52
CA VAL A 950 -18.41 27.62 -5.25
C VAL A 950 -16.98 28.10 -5.41
N THR A 951 -16.55 29.00 -4.53
CA THR A 951 -15.13 29.36 -4.36
C THR A 951 -14.73 29.04 -2.93
N ALA A 952 -13.71 28.19 -2.74
CA ALA A 952 -13.35 27.65 -1.43
C ALA A 952 -11.87 27.85 -1.09
N PRO A 953 -11.42 29.09 -0.74
CA PRO A 953 -10.07 29.31 -0.26
C PRO A 953 -9.79 28.53 1.02
N ARG A 954 -8.55 28.04 1.16
CA ARG A 954 -8.10 27.26 2.30
C ARG A 954 -6.69 27.70 2.69
N VAL A 955 -6.47 27.94 3.98
CA VAL A 955 -5.16 28.36 4.54
C VAL A 955 -4.85 27.51 5.78
N THR A 956 -3.59 27.12 5.94
CA THR A 956 -3.11 26.41 7.14
C THR A 956 -2.16 27.34 7.90
N LEU A 957 -2.40 27.49 9.19
CA LEU A 957 -1.66 28.39 10.08
C LEU A 957 -1.39 27.70 11.42
N PHE A 958 -0.43 28.21 12.19
CA PHE A 958 -0.20 27.76 13.56
C PHE A 958 -1.26 28.31 14.52
N ASN A 959 -1.45 27.62 15.64
CA ASN A 959 -2.34 28.09 16.72
C ASN A 959 -1.93 29.49 17.21
N GLY A 960 -2.86 30.44 17.15
CA GLY A 960 -2.67 31.85 17.53
C GLY A 960 -2.17 32.76 16.40
N GLN A 961 -1.60 32.20 15.33
CA GLN A 961 -1.07 32.96 14.19
C GLN A 961 -2.20 33.63 13.38
N ARG A 962 -1.92 34.79 12.77
CA ARG A 962 -2.75 35.39 11.72
C ARG A 962 -2.14 35.14 10.33
N ALA A 963 -2.97 34.65 9.41
CA ALA A 963 -2.60 34.38 8.03
C ALA A 963 -3.73 34.78 7.08
N TYR A 964 -3.39 35.10 5.82
CA TYR A 964 -4.38 35.34 4.79
C TYR A 964 -4.07 34.59 3.49
N VAL A 965 -5.12 34.37 2.69
CA VAL A 965 -5.01 33.88 1.31
C VAL A 965 -5.85 34.75 0.39
N LEU A 966 -5.25 35.19 -0.71
CA LEU A 966 -5.85 36.01 -1.75
C LEU A 966 -5.87 35.23 -3.06
N VAL A 967 -7.04 35.12 -3.69
CA VAL A 967 -7.23 34.58 -5.04
C VAL A 967 -7.96 35.64 -5.85
N ALA A 968 -7.21 36.45 -6.59
CA ALA A 968 -7.74 37.57 -7.37
C ALA A 968 -7.43 37.42 -8.87
N THR A 969 -8.39 37.83 -9.70
CA THR A 969 -8.24 38.01 -11.15
C THR A 969 -8.13 39.51 -11.44
N GLN A 970 -7.07 39.90 -12.13
CA GLN A 970 -6.87 41.26 -12.64
C GLN A 970 -7.42 41.36 -14.07
N ARG A 971 -8.21 42.40 -14.35
CA ARG A 971 -8.71 42.73 -15.69
C ARG A 971 -8.31 44.15 -16.05
N ALA A 972 -7.54 44.29 -17.12
CA ALA A 972 -7.22 45.58 -17.71
C ALA A 972 -8.48 46.19 -18.36
N TYR A 973 -8.65 47.51 -18.21
CA TYR A 973 -9.70 48.30 -18.85
C TYR A 973 -9.17 49.70 -19.20
N VAL A 974 -9.79 50.37 -20.17
CA VAL A 974 -9.42 51.74 -20.55
C VAL A 974 -10.12 52.71 -19.60
N SER A 975 -9.40 53.26 -18.62
CA SER A 975 -9.99 54.16 -17.62
C SER A 975 -10.13 55.59 -18.11
N ASP A 976 -9.22 56.03 -18.98
CA ASP A 976 -9.16 57.40 -19.49
C ASP A 976 -8.54 57.41 -20.91
N LEU A 977 -8.74 58.51 -21.66
CA LEU A 977 -8.17 58.71 -22.99
C LEU A 977 -7.49 60.08 -23.07
N ASN A 978 -6.15 60.08 -23.11
CA ASN A 978 -5.38 61.31 -23.23
C ASN A 978 -5.33 61.75 -24.71
N PRO A 979 -5.79 62.98 -25.07
CA PRO A 979 -5.82 63.41 -26.47
C PRO A 979 -4.41 63.75 -26.98
N SER A 980 -3.98 63.07 -28.05
CA SER A 980 -2.75 63.35 -28.78
C SER A 980 -3.06 64.07 -30.11
N VAL A 981 -2.36 65.18 -30.34
CA VAL A 981 -2.54 66.02 -31.54
C VAL A 981 -1.28 65.98 -32.41
N GLY A 982 -1.36 65.33 -33.57
CA GLY A 982 -0.36 65.39 -34.63
C GLY A 982 -0.72 66.45 -35.68
N GLN A 983 0.22 66.73 -36.60
CA GLN A 983 -0.11 67.53 -37.79
C GLN A 983 -1.21 66.81 -38.59
N ASN A 984 -2.41 67.38 -38.57
CA ASN A 984 -3.60 66.93 -39.28
C ASN A 984 -4.16 65.55 -38.84
N THR A 985 -3.89 65.08 -37.63
CA THR A 985 -4.58 63.88 -37.06
C THR A 985 -4.73 64.01 -35.55
N ALA A 986 -5.96 63.83 -35.05
CA ALA A 986 -6.27 63.72 -33.64
C ALA A 986 -6.47 62.25 -33.28
N SER A 987 -5.68 61.73 -32.34
CA SER A 987 -5.76 60.34 -31.86
C SER A 987 -5.85 60.32 -30.34
N PHE A 988 -6.57 59.35 -29.78
CA PHE A 988 -6.60 59.13 -28.33
C PHE A 988 -5.53 58.11 -27.93
N ASP A 989 -4.78 58.41 -26.87
CA ASP A 989 -3.87 57.48 -26.20
C ASP A 989 -4.58 56.88 -24.96
N PRO A 990 -4.89 55.57 -24.94
CA PRO A 990 -5.65 54.95 -23.86
C PRO A 990 -4.83 54.72 -22.60
N THR A 991 -5.24 55.35 -21.50
CA THR A 991 -4.74 55.03 -20.16
C THR A 991 -5.38 53.72 -19.70
N ILE A 992 -4.55 52.69 -19.54
CA ILE A 992 -4.98 51.38 -19.06
C ILE A 992 -4.90 51.35 -17.53
N SER A 993 -6.02 51.07 -16.88
CA SER A 993 -6.10 50.74 -15.46
C SER A 993 -6.48 49.27 -15.26
N ILE A 994 -6.33 48.77 -14.05
CA ILE A 994 -6.62 47.38 -13.68
C ILE A 994 -7.76 47.38 -12.66
N VAL A 995 -8.77 46.54 -12.91
CA VAL A 995 -9.81 46.20 -11.93
C VAL A 995 -9.59 44.78 -11.43
N GLU A 996 -9.92 44.54 -10.16
CA GLU A 996 -9.62 43.28 -9.49
C GLU A 996 -10.88 42.67 -8.89
N SER A 997 -11.05 41.36 -9.06
CA SER A 997 -12.17 40.60 -8.53
C SER A 997 -11.71 39.22 -8.11
N GLY A 998 -12.19 38.73 -6.97
CA GLY A 998 -11.78 37.45 -6.41
C GLY A 998 -12.19 37.31 -4.96
N VAL A 999 -11.43 36.50 -4.21
CA VAL A 999 -11.69 36.20 -2.80
C VAL A 999 -10.46 36.45 -1.96
N LEU A 1000 -10.67 37.07 -0.80
CA LEU A 1000 -9.70 37.19 0.29
C LEU A 1000 -10.27 36.44 1.50
N LEU A 1001 -9.43 35.64 2.15
CA LEU A 1001 -9.69 35.10 3.48
C LEU A 1001 -8.52 35.50 4.39
N ASP A 1002 -8.75 36.47 5.27
CA ASP A 1002 -7.87 36.84 6.38
C ASP A 1002 -8.42 36.21 7.67
N VAL A 1003 -7.56 35.50 8.41
CA VAL A 1003 -7.95 34.69 9.56
C VAL A 1003 -6.86 34.60 10.63
N GLN A 1004 -7.29 34.68 11.89
CA GLN A 1004 -6.53 34.23 13.05
C GLN A 1004 -7.31 33.10 13.73
N ALA A 1005 -6.63 32.02 14.11
CA ALA A 1005 -7.27 30.83 14.70
C ALA A 1005 -6.64 30.44 16.03
N THR A 1006 -7.44 30.33 17.08
CA THR A 1006 -7.02 29.92 18.43
C THR A 1006 -7.79 28.68 18.87
N VAL A 1007 -7.08 27.59 19.14
CA VAL A 1007 -7.64 26.31 19.58
C VAL A 1007 -7.98 26.35 21.07
N SER A 1008 -9.12 25.76 21.46
CA SER A 1008 -9.56 25.66 22.84
C SER A 1008 -8.71 24.66 23.66
N ALA A 1009 -8.71 24.81 24.99
CA ALA A 1009 -7.90 23.99 25.89
C ALA A 1009 -8.31 22.49 25.97
N ASP A 1010 -9.52 22.14 25.52
CA ASP A 1010 -9.98 20.76 25.30
C ASP A 1010 -9.67 20.24 23.89
N ARG A 1011 -9.04 21.06 23.05
CA ARG A 1011 -8.74 20.85 21.62
C ARG A 1011 -9.97 20.56 20.76
N LYS A 1012 -11.20 20.74 21.25
CA LYS A 1012 -12.42 20.40 20.50
C LYS A 1012 -12.93 21.52 19.61
N TYR A 1013 -12.67 22.77 19.98
CA TYR A 1013 -13.19 23.95 19.30
C TYR A 1013 -12.05 24.85 18.82
N VAL A 1014 -12.36 25.67 17.81
CA VAL A 1014 -11.48 26.71 17.31
C VAL A 1014 -12.21 28.04 17.33
N THR A 1015 -11.67 29.01 18.05
CA THR A 1015 -12.07 30.40 17.95
C THR A 1015 -11.38 31.02 16.75
N LEU A 1016 -12.18 31.48 15.78
CA LEU A 1016 -11.72 32.09 14.54
C LEU A 1016 -12.09 33.58 14.54
N THR A 1017 -11.10 34.45 14.39
CA THR A 1017 -11.32 35.85 14.02
C THR A 1017 -11.14 35.96 12.51
N LEU A 1018 -12.18 36.39 11.80
CA LEU A 1018 -12.36 36.18 10.37
C LEU A 1018 -12.72 37.47 9.64
N ARG A 1019 -12.06 37.68 8.50
CA ARG A 1019 -12.35 38.72 7.51
C ARG A 1019 -12.43 38.13 6.08
N PRO A 1020 -13.44 37.31 5.77
CA PRO A 1020 -13.73 36.90 4.40
C PRO A 1020 -14.26 38.08 3.57
N GLN A 1021 -13.71 38.25 2.37
CA GLN A 1021 -14.21 39.17 1.34
C GLN A 1021 -14.37 38.44 0.01
N LEU A 1022 -15.46 38.74 -0.70
CA LEU A 1022 -15.71 38.36 -2.09
C LEU A 1022 -15.94 39.63 -2.92
N ALA A 1023 -15.09 39.87 -3.90
CA ALA A 1023 -15.23 40.95 -4.88
C ALA A 1023 -15.58 40.34 -6.24
N THR A 1024 -16.71 40.73 -6.83
CA THR A 1024 -17.15 40.25 -8.14
C THR A 1024 -17.29 41.41 -9.12
N LEU A 1025 -16.69 41.29 -10.30
CA LEU A 1025 -16.84 42.28 -11.36
C LEU A 1025 -18.19 42.05 -12.06
N VAL A 1026 -19.14 42.96 -11.83
CA VAL A 1026 -20.49 42.91 -12.39
C VAL A 1026 -20.50 43.29 -13.87
N ALA A 1027 -19.85 44.41 -14.21
CA ALA A 1027 -19.79 44.91 -15.58
C ALA A 1027 -18.57 45.84 -15.80
N LEU A 1028 -18.16 45.97 -17.06
CA LEU A 1028 -17.43 47.13 -17.56
C LEU A 1028 -18.44 47.96 -18.38
N ARG A 1029 -18.87 49.12 -17.86
CA ARG A 1029 -19.79 50.01 -18.60
C ARG A 1029 -18.98 50.87 -19.55
N GLU A 1030 -19.34 50.87 -20.82
CA GLU A 1030 -18.67 51.67 -21.85
C GLU A 1030 -19.34 53.04 -21.98
N PHE A 1031 -18.54 54.10 -21.83
CA PHE A 1031 -18.95 55.47 -22.11
C PHE A 1031 -18.26 55.94 -23.38
N THR A 1032 -19.05 56.12 -24.44
CA THR A 1032 -18.59 56.64 -25.73
C THR A 1032 -18.70 58.16 -25.73
N PHE A 1033 -17.65 58.85 -26.15
CA PHE A 1033 -17.68 60.29 -26.43
C PHE A 1033 -17.27 60.55 -27.87
N GLN A 1034 -18.14 61.30 -28.55
CA GLN A 1034 -17.89 61.80 -29.89
C GLN A 1034 -17.50 63.27 -29.77
N ASN A 1035 -16.29 63.64 -30.22
CA ASN A 1035 -15.90 65.04 -30.23
C ASN A 1035 -16.73 65.79 -31.27
N GLY A 1036 -17.78 66.49 -30.81
CA GLY A 1036 -18.69 67.23 -31.66
C GLY A 1036 -17.98 68.40 -32.33
N THR A 1037 -17.60 68.24 -33.61
CA THR A 1037 -17.29 69.39 -34.46
C THR A 1037 -18.57 70.21 -34.62
N ASN A 1038 -18.75 71.21 -33.75
CA ASN A 1038 -19.80 72.20 -33.87
C ASN A 1038 -19.53 73.06 -35.12
N ALA A 1039 -19.91 72.53 -36.28
CA ALA A 1039 -20.22 73.30 -37.47
C ALA A 1039 -21.46 74.15 -37.14
N SER A 1040 -21.24 75.25 -36.44
CA SER A 1040 -22.26 76.26 -36.15
C SER A 1040 -22.82 76.75 -37.48
N SER A 1041 -24.01 76.27 -37.83
CA SER A 1041 -24.79 76.78 -38.95
C SER A 1041 -25.32 78.15 -38.58
N ASN A 1042 -24.48 79.18 -38.71
CA ASN A 1042 -24.91 80.57 -38.57
C ASN A 1042 -25.95 80.88 -39.68
N PRO A 1043 -27.21 81.22 -39.36
CA PRO A 1043 -28.25 81.47 -40.36
C PRO A 1043 -28.12 82.89 -40.94
N ALA A 1044 -26.93 83.28 -41.39
CA ALA A 1044 -26.64 84.61 -41.94
C ALA A 1044 -25.38 84.63 -42.84
N GLY A 1045 -25.54 84.25 -44.11
CA GLY A 1045 -24.86 84.88 -45.25
C GLY A 1045 -23.32 84.85 -45.38
N GLY A 1046 -22.57 84.18 -44.50
CA GLY A 1046 -21.11 84.04 -44.60
C GLY A 1046 -20.70 82.63 -45.02
N ALA A 1047 -19.86 82.50 -46.05
CA ALA A 1047 -19.40 81.18 -46.53
C ALA A 1047 -18.56 80.45 -45.45
N PRO A 1048 -18.81 79.16 -45.17
CA PRO A 1048 -18.07 78.42 -44.16
C PRO A 1048 -16.63 78.16 -44.63
N ILE A 1049 -15.65 78.49 -43.78
CA ILE A 1049 -14.26 78.05 -43.97
C ILE A 1049 -14.21 76.56 -43.61
N ILE A 1050 -14.16 75.71 -44.63
CA ILE A 1050 -13.87 74.29 -44.47
C ILE A 1050 -12.39 74.15 -44.11
N ILE A 1051 -12.09 73.87 -42.84
CA ILE A 1051 -10.77 73.42 -42.44
C ILE A 1051 -10.61 71.97 -42.88
N GLY A 1052 -9.92 71.76 -44.01
CA GLY A 1052 -9.22 70.50 -44.32
C GLY A 1052 -10.09 69.30 -44.75
N GLY A 1053 -10.30 69.19 -46.07
CA GLY A 1053 -10.20 67.93 -46.83
C GLY A 1053 -10.76 66.62 -46.27
N ASN A 1054 -11.87 66.18 -46.87
CA ASN A 1054 -12.22 64.77 -47.13
C ASN A 1054 -12.56 63.86 -45.92
N GLY A 1055 -13.79 64.02 -45.40
CA GLY A 1055 -14.59 62.88 -44.89
C GLY A 1055 -14.14 62.17 -43.61
N GLY A 1056 -13.17 62.71 -42.87
CA GLY A 1056 -12.75 62.15 -41.59
C GLY A 1056 -13.86 62.23 -40.53
N SER A 1057 -14.38 61.09 -40.09
CA SER A 1057 -15.25 61.01 -38.91
C SER A 1057 -14.51 61.57 -37.69
N ALA A 1058 -15.17 62.41 -36.89
CA ALA A 1058 -14.60 62.88 -35.64
C ALA A 1058 -14.21 61.68 -34.75
N PRO A 1059 -13.02 61.66 -34.14
CA PRO A 1059 -12.57 60.52 -33.37
C PRO A 1059 -13.53 60.26 -32.20
N THR A 1060 -14.06 59.05 -32.14
CA THR A 1060 -14.88 58.54 -31.04
C THR A 1060 -13.97 57.86 -30.03
N GLY A 1061 -13.94 58.37 -28.80
CA GLY A 1061 -13.27 57.72 -27.69
C GLY A 1061 -14.25 56.82 -26.92
N ILE A 1062 -13.73 55.72 -26.37
CA ILE A 1062 -14.46 54.84 -25.45
C ILE A 1062 -13.64 54.73 -24.18
N ILE A 1063 -14.20 55.14 -23.04
CA ILE A 1063 -13.69 54.76 -21.71
C ILE A 1063 -14.60 53.70 -21.11
N GLN A 1064 -14.04 52.91 -20.20
CA GLN A 1064 -14.71 51.84 -19.49
C GLN A 1064 -14.70 52.16 -17.99
N THR A 1065 -15.84 52.04 -17.34
CA THR A 1065 -15.95 52.19 -15.89
C THR A 1065 -16.35 50.84 -15.27
N PRO A 1066 -15.53 50.24 -14.40
CA PRO A 1066 -15.87 48.98 -13.75
C PRO A 1066 -16.92 49.15 -12.65
N GLU A 1067 -17.81 48.18 -12.56
CA GLU A 1067 -18.77 48.02 -11.46
C GLU A 1067 -18.40 46.74 -10.70
N ILE A 1068 -17.95 46.87 -9.44
CA ILE A 1068 -17.62 45.74 -8.57
C ILE A 1068 -18.67 45.65 -7.46
N GLN A 1069 -19.20 44.44 -7.22
CA GLN A 1069 -19.93 44.11 -6.01
C GLN A 1069 -18.97 43.46 -5.01
N ILE A 1070 -18.80 44.09 -3.84
CA ILE A 1070 -17.95 43.59 -2.75
C ILE A 1070 -18.86 43.15 -1.59
N THR A 1071 -18.63 41.94 -1.08
CA THR A 1071 -19.25 41.42 0.14
C THR A 1071 -18.17 41.10 1.15
N GLU A 1072 -18.19 41.75 2.31
CA GLU A 1072 -17.26 41.56 3.42
C GLU A 1072 -18.04 41.14 4.67
N VAL A 1073 -17.50 40.20 5.45
CA VAL A 1073 -17.95 39.91 6.82
C VAL A 1073 -16.75 40.05 7.75
N ARG A 1074 -16.95 40.67 8.93
CA ARG A 1074 -15.95 40.73 10.01
C ARG A 1074 -16.58 40.18 11.27
N THR A 1075 -16.03 39.11 11.82
CA THR A 1075 -16.60 38.45 13.01
C THR A 1075 -15.56 37.61 13.75
N THR A 1076 -15.84 37.32 15.02
CA THR A 1076 -15.13 36.32 15.81
C THR A 1076 -16.13 35.27 16.27
N VAL A 1077 -15.88 34.00 15.93
CA VAL A 1077 -16.80 32.88 16.15
C VAL A 1077 -16.06 31.67 16.72
N SER A 1078 -16.74 30.81 17.47
CA SER A 1078 -16.21 29.52 17.90
C SER A 1078 -16.88 28.40 17.13
N VAL A 1079 -16.09 27.50 16.55
CA VAL A 1079 -16.57 26.41 15.69
C VAL A 1079 -15.93 25.09 16.14
N PRO A 1080 -16.69 24.00 16.27
CA PRO A 1080 -16.14 22.67 16.53
C PRO A 1080 -15.21 22.25 15.40
N ASP A 1081 -14.13 21.55 15.75
CA ASP A 1081 -13.20 20.97 14.78
C ASP A 1081 -13.92 20.09 13.74
N GLY A 1082 -13.56 20.27 12.47
CA GLY A 1082 -14.18 19.59 11.34
C GLY A 1082 -15.62 20.03 11.04
N GLY A 1083 -16.26 20.79 11.93
CA GLY A 1083 -17.60 21.31 11.77
C GLY A 1083 -17.66 22.51 10.82
N THR A 1084 -18.85 22.80 10.32
CA THR A 1084 -19.13 23.91 9.41
C THR A 1084 -20.05 24.91 10.07
N LEU A 1085 -19.71 26.19 10.00
CA LEU A 1085 -20.52 27.31 10.48
C LEU A 1085 -20.90 28.22 9.31
N LEU A 1086 -22.18 28.56 9.17
CA LEU A 1086 -22.64 29.62 8.28
C LEU A 1086 -22.34 30.99 8.94
N LEU A 1087 -21.35 31.71 8.40
CA LEU A 1087 -20.97 33.05 8.89
C LEU A 1087 -22.00 34.11 8.52
N GLY A 1088 -22.68 33.91 7.39
CA GLY A 1088 -23.64 34.85 6.84
C GLY A 1088 -23.89 34.60 5.36
N GLY A 1089 -24.61 35.53 4.73
CA GLY A 1089 -24.99 35.44 3.34
C GLY A 1089 -25.84 36.61 2.89
N GLN A 1090 -26.24 36.60 1.63
CA GLN A 1090 -27.13 37.59 1.03
C GLN A 1090 -28.07 36.91 0.04
N THR A 1091 -29.38 37.06 0.24
CA THR A 1091 -30.39 36.73 -0.77
C THR A 1091 -30.86 38.00 -1.45
N LEU A 1092 -30.74 38.06 -2.76
CA LEU A 1092 -31.28 39.11 -3.62
C LEU A 1092 -32.33 38.48 -4.53
N SER A 1093 -33.48 39.13 -4.69
CA SER A 1093 -34.54 38.69 -5.58
C SER A 1093 -35.13 39.90 -6.30
N GLY A 1094 -35.31 39.78 -7.61
CA GLY A 1094 -35.88 40.80 -8.47
C GLY A 1094 -36.92 40.17 -9.38
N GLU A 1095 -38.07 40.83 -9.49
CA GLU A 1095 -39.15 40.40 -10.37
C GLU A 1095 -39.66 41.63 -11.13
N ILE A 1096 -39.74 41.53 -12.46
CA ILE A 1096 -40.30 42.56 -13.32
C ILE A 1096 -41.36 41.91 -14.20
N GLU A 1097 -42.59 42.37 -14.03
CA GLU A 1097 -43.70 42.06 -14.91
C GLU A 1097 -44.04 43.27 -15.79
N LYS A 1098 -44.23 43.02 -17.09
CA LYS A 1098 -44.79 43.96 -18.06
C LYS A 1098 -46.02 43.32 -18.71
N GLU A 1099 -47.18 43.95 -18.54
CA GLU A 1099 -48.41 43.62 -19.28
C GLU A 1099 -48.79 44.81 -20.17
N ALA A 1100 -49.13 44.53 -21.43
CA ALA A 1100 -49.70 45.50 -22.37
C ALA A 1100 -50.78 44.82 -23.21
N GLY A 1101 -51.74 45.57 -23.73
CA GLY A 1101 -52.82 44.97 -24.52
C GLY A 1101 -53.85 45.98 -25.02
N VAL A 1102 -54.68 45.54 -25.96
CA VAL A 1102 -55.65 46.39 -26.64
C VAL A 1102 -56.74 46.83 -25.64
N PRO A 1103 -57.05 48.13 -25.50
CA PRO A 1103 -58.11 48.60 -24.61
C PRO A 1103 -59.46 47.93 -24.89
N VAL A 1104 -60.24 47.69 -23.85
CA VAL A 1104 -61.52 46.94 -23.86
C VAL A 1104 -61.36 45.45 -24.19
N LEU A 1105 -60.76 45.07 -25.32
CA LEU A 1105 -60.64 43.67 -25.77
C LEU A 1105 -59.81 42.80 -24.81
N SER A 1106 -58.73 43.34 -24.26
CA SER A 1106 -57.90 42.72 -23.21
C SER A 1106 -58.65 42.36 -21.92
N LYS A 1107 -59.86 42.90 -21.70
CA LYS A 1107 -60.65 42.68 -20.48
C LYS A 1107 -61.75 41.62 -20.64
N ILE A 1108 -61.94 41.06 -21.84
CA ILE A 1108 -62.98 40.07 -22.10
C ILE A 1108 -62.51 38.68 -21.64
N PRO A 1109 -63.22 37.98 -20.72
CA PRO A 1109 -62.87 36.63 -20.33
C PRO A 1109 -62.85 35.66 -21.53
N GLY A 1110 -61.93 34.70 -21.53
CA GLY A 1110 -61.71 33.78 -22.66
C GLY A 1110 -60.93 34.38 -23.84
N LEU A 1111 -61.19 35.64 -24.20
CA LEU A 1111 -60.46 36.33 -25.27
C LEU A 1111 -59.22 37.12 -24.80
N LYS A 1112 -59.09 37.45 -23.50
CA LYS A 1112 -57.97 38.22 -22.92
C LYS A 1112 -56.60 37.84 -23.51
N ARG A 1113 -56.26 36.54 -23.49
CA ARG A 1113 -54.95 36.01 -23.93
C ARG A 1113 -54.61 36.29 -25.40
N LEU A 1114 -55.58 36.60 -26.25
CA LEU A 1114 -55.34 37.00 -27.65
C LEU A 1114 -55.07 38.51 -27.77
N PHE A 1115 -55.44 39.32 -26.79
CA PHE A 1115 -55.33 40.78 -26.84
C PHE A 1115 -54.42 41.36 -25.75
N THR A 1116 -53.55 40.52 -25.15
CA THR A 1116 -52.57 40.92 -24.12
C THR A 1116 -51.23 40.25 -24.36
N ASN A 1117 -50.18 41.06 -24.38
CA ASN A 1117 -48.80 40.63 -24.28
C ASN A 1117 -48.37 40.74 -22.82
N ARG A 1118 -47.74 39.69 -22.30
CA ARG A 1118 -47.22 39.63 -20.94
C ARG A 1118 -45.80 39.08 -20.97
N SER A 1119 -44.87 39.78 -20.33
CA SER A 1119 -43.56 39.23 -20.04
C SER A 1119 -43.19 39.44 -18.58
N THR A 1120 -42.73 38.36 -17.95
CA THR A 1120 -42.31 38.30 -16.55
C THR A 1120 -40.89 37.75 -16.51
N ALA A 1121 -39.97 38.52 -15.94
CA ALA A 1121 -38.63 38.05 -15.60
C ALA A 1121 -38.47 38.00 -14.08
N LYS A 1122 -37.93 36.89 -13.58
CA LYS A 1122 -37.66 36.67 -12.16
C LYS A 1122 -36.24 36.15 -12.00
N ASP A 1123 -35.42 36.90 -11.28
CA ASP A 1123 -34.03 36.59 -11.01
C ASP A 1123 -33.81 36.53 -9.49
N GLU A 1124 -33.15 35.48 -9.04
CA GLU A 1124 -32.88 35.21 -7.63
C GLU A 1124 -31.42 34.78 -7.47
N GLN A 1125 -30.72 35.35 -6.50
CA GLN A 1125 -29.31 35.10 -6.22
C GLN A 1125 -29.11 34.96 -4.70
N ILE A 1126 -28.56 33.84 -4.27
CA ILE A 1126 -28.27 33.52 -2.87
C ILE A 1126 -26.77 33.32 -2.74
N LEU A 1127 -26.09 34.17 -1.98
CA LEU A 1127 -24.72 34.00 -1.54
C LEU A 1127 -24.72 33.43 -0.12
N LEU A 1128 -24.03 32.32 0.11
CA LEU A 1128 -23.74 31.77 1.44
C LEU A 1128 -22.23 31.80 1.69
N ILE A 1129 -21.83 32.20 2.89
CA ILE A 1129 -20.44 32.23 3.34
C ILE A 1129 -20.32 31.28 4.53
N LEU A 1130 -19.72 30.10 4.31
CA LEU A 1130 -19.50 29.10 5.33
C LEU A 1130 -18.01 29.02 5.71
N VAL A 1131 -17.70 28.60 6.93
CA VAL A 1131 -16.33 28.32 7.38
C VAL A 1131 -16.23 26.96 8.06
N ARG A 1132 -15.12 26.25 7.81
CA ARG A 1132 -14.78 24.97 8.41
C ARG A 1132 -13.32 24.98 8.87
N PRO A 1133 -13.05 25.07 10.19
CA PRO A 1133 -11.72 24.79 10.71
C PRO A 1133 -11.45 23.28 10.74
N THR A 1134 -10.18 22.92 10.76
CA THR A 1134 -9.70 21.56 11.01
C THR A 1134 -8.39 21.64 11.78
N ILE A 1135 -8.36 21.10 12.99
CA ILE A 1135 -7.19 21.06 13.86
C ILE A 1135 -6.29 19.90 13.40
N ILE A 1136 -5.02 20.20 13.19
CA ILE A 1136 -3.99 19.25 12.80
C ILE A 1136 -3.02 19.12 13.98
N ILE A 1137 -3.07 17.96 14.63
CA ILE A 1137 -2.13 17.55 15.69
C ILE A 1137 -1.26 16.44 15.09
N GLN A 1138 0.04 16.67 14.97
CA GLN A 1138 0.95 15.77 14.24
C GLN A 1138 0.93 14.34 14.81
N LYS A 1139 0.95 14.20 16.14
CA LYS A 1139 0.84 12.89 16.84
C LYS A 1139 -0.45 12.14 16.50
N GLU A 1140 -1.60 12.82 16.46
CA GLU A 1140 -2.87 12.20 16.06
C GLU A 1140 -2.86 11.78 14.59
N VAL A 1141 -2.31 12.61 13.70
CA VAL A 1141 -2.23 12.29 12.26
C VAL A 1141 -1.31 11.10 12.01
N GLU A 1142 -0.16 11.04 12.67
CA GLU A 1142 0.75 9.89 12.64
C GLU A 1142 0.06 8.63 13.16
N GLN A 1143 -0.63 8.70 14.30
CA GLN A 1143 -1.36 7.55 14.85
C GLN A 1143 -2.50 7.07 13.92
N ARG A 1144 -3.20 7.99 13.23
CA ARG A 1144 -4.24 7.63 12.25
C ARG A 1144 -3.66 7.01 10.97
N GLN A 1145 -2.48 7.45 10.52
CA GLN A 1145 -1.81 6.91 9.32
C GLN A 1145 -1.06 5.60 9.61
N PHE A 1146 -0.47 5.48 10.80
CA PHE A 1146 0.42 4.41 11.23
C PHE A 1146 0.05 3.87 12.63
N PRO A 1147 -1.16 3.29 12.81
CA PRO A 1147 -1.65 2.85 14.12
C PRO A 1147 -0.80 1.75 14.79
N LEU A 1148 0.10 1.10 14.04
CA LEU A 1148 1.01 0.06 14.51
C LEU A 1148 2.36 0.59 15.05
N LEU A 1149 2.62 1.90 15.01
CA LEU A 1149 3.86 2.46 15.59
C LEU A 1149 3.80 2.45 17.12
N ASN A 1150 2.69 2.90 17.70
CA ASN A 1150 2.53 2.99 19.16
C ASN A 1150 2.48 1.62 19.86
N THR A 1151 2.19 0.53 19.13
CA THR A 1151 2.18 -0.84 19.68
C THR A 1151 3.56 -1.49 19.77
N ARG A 1152 4.63 -0.88 19.22
CA ARG A 1152 5.99 -1.43 19.25
C ARG A 1152 6.88 -0.88 20.38
N VAL A 1153 6.44 0.10 21.14
CA VAL A 1153 7.24 0.73 22.21
C VAL A 1153 7.12 -0.01 23.55
N GLY A 1154 6.15 -0.93 23.69
CA GLY A 1154 5.96 -1.76 24.89
C GLY A 1154 6.19 -3.25 24.65
N GLY A 1155 7.35 -3.62 24.13
CA GLY A 1155 7.75 -5.01 23.84
C GLY A 1155 9.16 -5.32 24.32
#